data_AF-A0A924DVL7-F1
#
_entry.id   AF-A0A924DVL7-F1
#
_cell.length_a   1.000
_cell.length_b   1.000
_cell.length_c   1.000
_cell.angle_alpha   90.00
_cell.angle_beta   90.00
_cell.angle_gamma   90.00
#
_symmetry.space_group_name_H-M   'P 1'
#
loop_
_entity.id
_entity.type
_entity.pdbx_description
1 polymer ?
#
loop_
_entity_poly.entity_id
_entity_poly.type
_entity_poly.pdbx_seq_one_letter_code
_entity_poly.pdbx_strand_id
1 'polypeptide(L)'
;MSPVARHHSGHDDGGGLTVPAPAPIAIIGIGVCEAEGRSTSDFVGALFQAPGASLPVAAANGTGHSDLLAIRVMPLQVAGLADRLPADASLRQAAHEALAVAGGIAAARTGVFIGIPGQDAGLSGTTRHSDGLAALNAAARALTAGECETALVLTAGPAIAMVLQRLDAARTTHRRIYASLIDVPPAETAARWGTGSGHRDLSGQFEPSATASGLLHVASAALSLFHRTLPDGRPWLIRNPVRTAQVSLADPSGVWQSIELLEETDSAGGWAQSECLPIIRLYTGADRLALIRALEMDLAGGDGPVRLAIVAPDGLTNDKQRLRALDVLRQTGDEKTALTIADGVYYRRAPIGGELALVFPGSAVGYPGMGRSLLHVWPELIDQLADQSNGADAAIGWAYAAQPAHAPNLSQRLRSVCVLSLLHRFFSDTVLGLRPQAAIGLSLGETNALFALGVWQDPDSLYDASDRAGMFSKYLAGTFEAARQTWGLPATAAVTWTNWRVAADRRDVEALIADEPRVHVLIVNTPDDMVFGGDDAACQRIADRIGRHRCLALGFDLTVHCPELAPVADVWRRCHHRETKPVPGVRFYTHATGSHYEPTADLIAEHLTTQALQTIELPVVIENAWRDGVRIFVEHGPQASTTACITRILGERDHLAVSLDRATGSPLQHLGNTIARLAVAGVAIDIAAYNRRAEQLKAPSPGFAIQPATAAALPSFRHGPPRDADGRQQMVPAPWLPPITSPGDAPEAGAITPPTTDMPPAGPEDHPLGQIYAAHVLAQTNAHQDLMAGLAAQGEAHRRYIAAAQRGLQAFAVAGSPSPSA
;
A
#
# COMPACT_ATOMS: atom_id res chain seq x y z
N MET A 1 28.00 -9.66 12.94
CA MET A 1 28.60 -10.91 13.47
C MET A 1 27.50 -11.67 14.21
N SER A 2 27.36 -12.98 13.97
CA SER A 2 26.21 -13.84 14.31
C SER A 2 25.70 -13.79 15.76
N PRO A 3 24.40 -14.09 16.01
CA PRO A 3 23.79 -13.97 17.32
C PRO A 3 23.84 -15.26 18.16
N VAL A 4 24.15 -15.05 19.44
CA VAL A 4 23.64 -15.68 20.68
C VAL A 4 23.55 -17.21 20.73
N ALA A 5 24.52 -17.78 21.45
CA ALA A 5 24.56 -19.16 21.93
C ALA A 5 23.49 -19.43 23.02
N ARG A 6 22.78 -20.56 22.90
CA ARG A 6 21.90 -21.11 23.93
C ARG A 6 22.75 -21.87 24.96
N HIS A 7 22.60 -21.52 26.24
CA HIS A 7 23.17 -22.30 27.34
C HIS A 7 22.37 -23.59 27.55
N HIS A 8 23.06 -24.73 27.46
CA HIS A 8 22.61 -26.02 27.98
C HIS A 8 22.99 -26.15 29.46
N SER A 9 22.03 -26.46 30.31
CA SER A 9 22.26 -27.08 31.61
C SER A 9 21.39 -28.33 31.70
N GLY A 10 22.06 -29.50 31.70
CA GLY A 10 21.40 -30.79 31.83
C GLY A 10 20.98 -31.09 33.26
N HIS A 11 19.78 -31.65 33.38
CA HIS A 11 19.39 -32.61 34.41
C HIS A 11 18.47 -33.63 33.74
N ASP A 12 18.95 -34.87 33.65
CA ASP A 12 18.14 -36.04 33.34
C ASP A 12 17.38 -36.43 34.61
N ASP A 13 16.06 -36.61 34.51
CA ASP A 13 15.34 -37.74 35.10
C ASP A 13 13.84 -37.67 34.76
N GLY A 14 13.34 -38.73 34.11
CA GLY A 14 11.90 -39.00 33.94
C GLY A 14 11.48 -39.23 32.50
N GLY A 15 11.44 -40.50 32.08
CA GLY A 15 10.93 -40.95 30.78
C GLY A 15 9.43 -40.69 30.57
N GLY A 16 9.07 -39.44 30.36
CA GLY A 16 7.82 -39.04 29.70
C GLY A 16 8.07 -39.01 28.20
N LEU A 17 7.28 -39.75 27.42
CA LEU A 17 7.14 -39.56 25.99
C LEU A 17 6.81 -38.07 25.75
N THR A 18 7.80 -37.27 25.38
CA THR A 18 7.59 -35.95 24.82
C THR A 18 6.92 -36.17 23.47
N VAL A 19 5.59 -36.13 23.47
CA VAL A 19 4.82 -36.03 22.23
C VAL A 19 5.34 -34.77 21.53
N PRO A 20 5.95 -34.87 20.34
CA PRO A 20 6.41 -33.70 19.63
C PRO A 20 5.20 -32.78 19.43
N ALA A 21 5.37 -31.49 19.74
CA ALA A 21 4.33 -30.51 19.46
C ALA A 21 3.87 -30.67 18.01
N PRO A 22 2.55 -30.63 17.73
CA PRO A 22 2.05 -30.83 16.38
C PRO A 22 2.75 -29.88 15.41
N ALA A 23 3.23 -30.41 14.29
CA ALA A 23 3.92 -29.61 13.28
C ALA A 23 2.96 -28.53 12.74
N PRO A 24 3.41 -27.28 12.56
CA PRO A 24 2.55 -26.21 12.04
C PRO A 24 2.02 -26.56 10.65
N ILE A 25 0.80 -26.12 10.34
CA ILE A 25 0.13 -26.35 9.06
C ILE A 25 0.07 -25.04 8.26
N ALA A 26 0.64 -25.03 7.06
CA ALA A 26 0.64 -23.88 6.17
C ALA A 26 -0.65 -23.81 5.34
N ILE A 27 -1.22 -22.61 5.23
CA ILE A 27 -2.23 -22.25 4.24
C ILE A 27 -1.50 -21.81 2.97
N ILE A 28 -1.61 -22.58 1.89
CA ILE A 28 -0.85 -22.37 0.64
C ILE A 28 -1.74 -21.92 -0.54
N GLY A 29 -3.05 -21.89 -0.35
CA GLY A 29 -4.01 -21.43 -1.35
C GLY A 29 -5.31 -21.00 -0.69
N ILE A 30 -5.87 -19.90 -1.16
CA ILE A 30 -7.17 -19.36 -0.72
C ILE A 30 -7.96 -19.05 -1.99
N GLY A 31 -9.20 -19.51 -2.04
CA GLY A 31 -10.15 -19.23 -3.10
C GLY A 31 -11.47 -18.75 -2.51
N VAL A 32 -12.00 -17.64 -3.01
CA VAL A 32 -13.28 -17.07 -2.56
C VAL A 32 -14.14 -16.77 -3.78
N CYS A 33 -15.37 -17.27 -3.78
CA CYS A 33 -16.38 -16.98 -4.78
C CYS A 33 -17.67 -16.51 -4.10
N GLU A 34 -18.01 -15.23 -4.26
CA GLU A 34 -19.28 -14.65 -3.80
C GLU A 34 -20.42 -14.96 -4.81
N ALA A 35 -21.67 -14.73 -4.39
CA ALA A 35 -22.78 -14.64 -5.35
C ALA A 35 -22.48 -13.53 -6.37
N GLU A 36 -22.88 -13.71 -7.63
CA GLU A 36 -22.55 -12.86 -8.80
C GLU A 36 -21.17 -13.10 -9.47
N GLY A 37 -20.38 -14.09 -9.05
CA GLY A 37 -19.19 -14.53 -9.81
C GLY A 37 -17.92 -13.70 -9.57
N ARG A 38 -17.83 -13.03 -8.41
CA ARG A 38 -16.64 -12.31 -7.96
C ARG A 38 -15.52 -13.29 -7.57
N SER A 39 -14.30 -12.96 -7.99
CA SER A 39 -13.08 -13.76 -7.79
C SER A 39 -12.40 -13.49 -6.44
N THR A 40 -11.40 -14.29 -6.07
CA THR A 40 -10.53 -14.01 -4.92
C THR A 40 -9.87 -12.62 -4.98
N SER A 41 -9.57 -12.11 -6.18
CA SER A 41 -9.02 -10.76 -6.34
C SER A 41 -10.05 -9.68 -5.97
N ASP A 42 -11.32 -9.89 -6.32
CA ASP A 42 -12.40 -8.98 -5.95
C ASP A 42 -12.66 -9.02 -4.44
N PHE A 43 -12.58 -10.21 -3.85
CA PHE A 43 -12.65 -10.38 -2.40
C PHE A 43 -11.53 -9.64 -1.68
N VAL A 44 -10.27 -9.78 -2.11
CA VAL A 44 -9.14 -9.02 -1.53
C VAL A 44 -9.34 -7.51 -1.70
N GLY A 45 -9.81 -7.10 -2.88
CA GLY A 45 -10.14 -5.71 -3.17
C GLY A 45 -11.24 -5.15 -2.26
N ALA A 46 -12.29 -5.93 -1.99
CA ALA A 46 -13.36 -5.56 -1.06
C ALA A 46 -12.89 -5.60 0.40
N LEU A 47 -12.07 -6.59 0.76
CA LEU A 47 -11.56 -6.78 2.11
C LEU A 47 -10.66 -5.61 2.55
N PHE A 48 -9.86 -5.04 1.65
CA PHE A 48 -8.97 -3.94 1.99
C PHE A 48 -9.47 -2.57 1.51
N GLN A 49 -10.74 -2.47 1.09
CA GLN A 49 -11.35 -1.20 0.75
C GLN A 49 -11.55 -0.33 2.00
N ALA A 50 -11.23 0.96 1.87
CA ALA A 50 -11.55 1.94 2.90
C ALA A 50 -13.07 2.16 2.96
N PRO A 51 -13.66 2.38 4.16
CA PRO A 51 -15.08 2.68 4.29
C PRO A 51 -15.47 3.91 3.45
N GLY A 52 -16.38 3.74 2.48
CA GLY A 52 -16.95 4.84 1.68
C GLY A 52 -16.64 4.84 0.17
N ALA A 53 -15.86 3.88 -0.35
CA ALA A 53 -15.73 3.68 -1.79
C ALA A 53 -16.77 2.64 -2.26
N SER A 54 -17.77 3.05 -3.03
CA SER A 54 -18.67 2.12 -3.71
C SER A 54 -17.94 1.46 -4.88
N LEU A 55 -18.02 0.13 -5.01
CA LEU A 55 -17.69 -0.56 -6.26
C LEU A 55 -18.50 0.06 -7.42
N PRO A 56 -17.94 0.23 -8.62
CA PRO A 56 -18.77 0.42 -9.79
C PRO A 56 -19.61 -0.84 -9.97
N VAL A 57 -20.89 -0.76 -9.61
CA VAL A 57 -21.89 -1.75 -9.99
C VAL A 57 -21.93 -1.71 -11.52
N ALA A 58 -21.46 -2.76 -12.17
CA ALA A 58 -21.67 -2.92 -13.60
C ALA A 58 -23.20 -2.94 -13.80
N ALA A 59 -23.72 -1.91 -14.50
CA ALA A 59 -25.14 -1.80 -14.78
C ALA A 59 -25.59 -3.00 -15.64
N ALA A 60 -26.21 -3.99 -15.00
CA ALA A 60 -26.90 -5.06 -15.68
C ALA A 60 -28.20 -4.52 -16.29
N ASN A 61 -28.13 -4.06 -17.54
CA ASN A 61 -29.32 -3.89 -18.37
C ASN A 61 -29.68 -5.23 -19.00
N GLY A 62 -30.81 -5.82 -18.61
CA GLY A 62 -31.43 -6.90 -19.37
C GLY A 62 -32.29 -7.84 -18.54
N THR A 63 -33.58 -7.52 -18.43
CA THR A 63 -34.63 -8.50 -18.12
C THR A 63 -34.74 -9.47 -19.30
N GLY A 64 -34.44 -10.74 -19.08
CA GLY A 64 -34.59 -11.78 -20.11
C GLY A 64 -34.62 -13.17 -19.48
N HIS A 65 -35.82 -13.75 -19.37
CA HIS A 65 -35.97 -15.19 -19.22
C HIS A 65 -35.36 -15.89 -20.44
N SER A 66 -34.41 -16.79 -20.24
CA SER A 66 -34.16 -17.94 -21.13
C SER A 66 -33.12 -18.90 -20.54
N ASP A 67 -33.54 -20.15 -20.40
CA ASP A 67 -32.80 -21.40 -20.56
C ASP A 67 -31.32 -21.49 -20.17
N LEU A 68 -31.11 -22.19 -19.05
CA LEU A 68 -29.86 -22.78 -18.59
C LEU A 68 -29.21 -23.66 -19.68
N LEU A 69 -28.05 -23.25 -20.21
CA LEU A 69 -27.07 -24.16 -20.82
C LEU A 69 -25.62 -23.65 -20.70
N ALA A 70 -24.88 -24.36 -19.85
CA ALA A 70 -23.45 -24.70 -19.87
C ALA A 70 -22.39 -23.67 -20.34
N ILE A 71 -21.57 -23.22 -19.39
CA ILE A 71 -20.20 -22.74 -19.63
C ILE A 71 -19.24 -23.72 -18.93
N ARG A 72 -18.23 -24.24 -19.64
CA ARG A 72 -17.21 -25.16 -19.12
C ARG A 72 -15.86 -24.42 -18.92
N VAL A 73 -15.11 -24.72 -17.83
CA VAL A 73 -13.66 -24.40 -17.52
C VAL A 73 -12.68 -25.61 -17.65
N MET A 74 -11.52 -25.51 -18.35
CA MET A 74 -10.65 -26.67 -18.68
C MET A 74 -9.55 -26.75 -17.65
N PRO A 75 -9.21 -27.96 -17.19
CA PRO A 75 -8.79 -28.13 -15.83
C PRO A 75 -7.31 -28.51 -15.74
N LEU A 76 -6.76 -28.31 -14.54
CA LEU A 76 -5.73 -29.20 -14.01
C LEU A 76 -6.08 -30.66 -14.39
N GLN A 77 -5.10 -31.46 -14.82
CA GLN A 77 -5.27 -32.91 -14.80
C GLN A 77 -5.29 -33.42 -13.35
N VAL A 78 -6.46 -33.30 -12.71
CA VAL A 78 -6.88 -34.16 -11.60
C VAL A 78 -8.08 -34.94 -12.12
N ALA A 79 -7.81 -36.10 -12.75
CA ALA A 79 -8.87 -37.02 -13.11
C ALA A 79 -9.69 -37.35 -11.84
N GLY A 80 -10.95 -36.90 -11.78
CA GLY A 80 -11.90 -37.18 -10.70
C GLY A 80 -12.19 -36.06 -9.69
N LEU A 81 -11.62 -34.83 -9.80
CA LEU A 81 -11.97 -33.74 -8.86
C LEU A 81 -13.41 -33.24 -9.05
N ALA A 82 -13.85 -33.10 -10.31
CA ALA A 82 -15.22 -32.70 -10.65
C ALA A 82 -16.27 -33.73 -10.19
N ASP A 83 -15.88 -35.01 -10.09
CA ASP A 83 -16.74 -36.10 -9.63
C ASP A 83 -16.83 -36.19 -8.09
N ARG A 84 -15.88 -35.56 -7.38
CA ARG A 84 -15.77 -35.56 -5.91
C ARG A 84 -16.29 -34.28 -5.24
N LEU A 85 -16.40 -33.19 -5.98
CA LEU A 85 -16.91 -31.91 -5.48
C LEU A 85 -18.44 -31.83 -5.62
N PRO A 86 -19.14 -31.14 -4.70
CA PRO A 86 -20.57 -30.87 -4.82
C PRO A 86 -20.92 -30.21 -6.17
N ALA A 87 -22.16 -30.40 -6.65
CA ALA A 87 -22.64 -29.82 -7.91
C ALA A 87 -22.64 -28.27 -7.93
N ASP A 88 -22.43 -27.64 -6.78
CA ASP A 88 -22.31 -26.19 -6.61
C ASP A 88 -21.18 -25.61 -7.49
N ALA A 89 -21.53 -24.69 -8.38
CA ALA A 89 -20.60 -24.06 -9.30
C ALA A 89 -19.62 -23.11 -8.59
N SER A 90 -20.10 -22.37 -7.59
CA SER A 90 -19.28 -21.43 -6.81
C SER A 90 -18.24 -22.16 -5.98
N LEU A 91 -18.60 -23.32 -5.40
CA LEU A 91 -17.65 -24.14 -4.63
C LEU A 91 -16.56 -24.74 -5.52
N ARG A 92 -16.92 -25.17 -6.73
CA ARG A 92 -15.94 -25.61 -7.73
C ARG A 92 -15.04 -24.47 -8.17
N GLN A 93 -15.57 -23.27 -8.38
CA GLN A 93 -14.77 -22.11 -8.76
C GLN A 93 -13.78 -21.73 -7.66
N ALA A 94 -14.23 -21.60 -6.40
CA ALA A 94 -13.36 -21.33 -5.27
C ALA A 94 -12.26 -22.39 -5.12
N ALA A 95 -12.60 -23.68 -5.26
CA ALA A 95 -11.62 -24.76 -5.23
C ALA A 95 -10.58 -24.65 -6.36
N HIS A 96 -11.00 -24.31 -7.58
CA HIS A 96 -10.08 -24.09 -8.70
C HIS A 96 -9.13 -22.92 -8.44
N GLU A 97 -9.63 -21.79 -7.94
CA GLU A 97 -8.80 -20.62 -7.60
C GLU A 97 -7.76 -20.98 -6.53
N ALA A 98 -8.20 -21.63 -5.45
CA ALA A 98 -7.30 -22.03 -4.36
C ALA A 98 -6.20 -23.00 -4.84
N LEU A 99 -6.56 -23.97 -5.69
CA LEU A 99 -5.62 -24.95 -6.27
C LEU A 99 -4.67 -24.33 -7.29
N ALA A 100 -5.14 -23.34 -8.06
CA ALA A 100 -4.31 -22.63 -9.04
C ALA A 100 -3.24 -21.78 -8.34
N VAL A 101 -3.59 -21.10 -7.25
CA VAL A 101 -2.64 -20.37 -6.40
C VAL A 101 -1.63 -21.30 -5.73
N ALA A 102 -2.08 -22.47 -5.26
CA ALA A 102 -1.24 -23.43 -4.55
C ALA A 102 -0.18 -24.14 -5.43
N GLY A 103 -0.23 -23.97 -6.75
CA GLY A 103 0.84 -24.41 -7.66
C GLY A 103 0.84 -25.90 -8.02
N GLY A 104 -0.35 -26.48 -8.24
CA GLY A 104 -0.50 -27.88 -8.69
C GLY A 104 -0.31 -28.91 -7.56
N ILE A 105 -1.21 -29.88 -7.46
CA ILE A 105 -1.26 -30.81 -6.31
C ILE A 105 -1.52 -32.23 -6.79
N ALA A 106 -0.81 -33.22 -6.22
CA ALA A 106 -0.98 -34.62 -6.56
C ALA A 106 -2.30 -35.19 -6.00
N ALA A 107 -3.21 -35.57 -6.89
CA ALA A 107 -4.55 -36.05 -6.57
C ALA A 107 -4.60 -37.26 -5.61
N ALA A 108 -3.61 -38.14 -5.67
CA ALA A 108 -3.60 -39.42 -4.92
C ALA A 108 -3.41 -39.23 -3.41
N ARG A 109 -3.01 -38.04 -2.95
CA ARG A 109 -2.67 -37.79 -1.53
C ARG A 109 -3.33 -36.52 -0.98
N THR A 110 -4.40 -36.07 -1.63
CA THR A 110 -5.20 -34.92 -1.22
C THR A 110 -6.47 -35.37 -0.47
N GLY A 111 -6.59 -34.98 0.80
CA GLY A 111 -7.85 -35.10 1.55
C GLY A 111 -8.81 -33.96 1.21
N VAL A 112 -10.10 -34.23 1.07
CA VAL A 112 -11.14 -33.19 0.85
C VAL A 112 -12.04 -33.14 2.07
N PHE A 113 -12.14 -31.96 2.68
CA PHE A 113 -12.90 -31.71 3.90
C PHE A 113 -13.95 -30.64 3.59
N ILE A 114 -15.22 -30.95 3.81
CA ILE A 114 -16.33 -30.03 3.49
C ILE A 114 -17.08 -29.72 4.78
N GLY A 115 -17.13 -28.45 5.16
CA GLY A 115 -18.02 -27.94 6.20
C GLY A 115 -19.43 -27.87 5.61
N ILE A 116 -20.22 -28.92 5.84
CA ILE A 116 -21.63 -29.00 5.44
C ILE A 116 -22.47 -28.70 6.68
N PRO A 117 -23.54 -27.88 6.58
CA PRO A 117 -24.47 -27.72 7.68
C PRO A 117 -25.05 -29.08 8.08
N GLY A 118 -24.90 -29.44 9.36
CA GLY A 118 -25.34 -30.74 9.86
C GLY A 118 -26.83 -30.99 9.60
N GLN A 119 -27.16 -32.09 8.92
CA GLN A 119 -28.45 -32.74 9.08
C GLN A 119 -28.37 -33.68 10.30
N ASP A 120 -28.36 -33.12 11.51
CA ASP A 120 -28.62 -33.95 12.68
C ASP A 120 -30.12 -34.26 12.71
N ALA A 121 -30.44 -35.54 12.50
CA ALA A 121 -31.77 -36.07 12.65
C ALA A 121 -32.23 -35.93 14.11
N GLY A 122 -33.07 -34.92 14.41
CA GLY A 122 -33.90 -34.92 15.62
C GLY A 122 -34.04 -33.61 16.40
N LEU A 123 -33.21 -32.59 16.16
CA LEU A 123 -33.34 -31.29 16.81
C LEU A 123 -33.18 -30.18 15.77
N SER A 124 -34.19 -29.31 15.66
CA SER A 124 -34.29 -28.10 14.82
C SER A 124 -33.00 -27.67 14.09
N GLY A 125 -33.02 -27.72 12.76
CA GLY A 125 -31.90 -27.42 11.86
C GLY A 125 -31.26 -26.05 12.09
N THR A 126 -30.23 -26.02 12.93
CA THR A 126 -29.43 -24.83 13.22
C THR A 126 -28.08 -24.98 12.50
N THR A 127 -27.91 -24.26 11.40
CA THR A 127 -26.62 -24.10 10.74
C THR A 127 -25.63 -23.44 11.71
N ARG A 128 -24.48 -24.04 12.00
CA ARG A 128 -23.54 -23.48 12.99
C ARG A 128 -22.50 -22.61 12.31
N HIS A 129 -22.16 -21.49 12.96
CA HIS A 129 -21.10 -20.59 12.50
C HIS A 129 -19.70 -21.26 12.45
N SER A 130 -19.54 -22.36 13.19
CA SER A 130 -18.29 -23.09 13.41
C SER A 130 -18.03 -24.27 12.47
N ASP A 131 -18.97 -24.64 11.59
CA ASP A 131 -18.83 -25.85 10.76
C ASP A 131 -17.59 -25.79 9.83
N GLY A 132 -17.26 -24.60 9.33
CA GLY A 132 -16.02 -24.36 8.58
C GLY A 132 -14.74 -24.48 9.41
N LEU A 133 -14.75 -24.01 10.67
CA LEU A 133 -13.61 -24.15 11.58
C LEU A 133 -13.41 -25.61 12.01
N ALA A 134 -14.50 -26.36 12.19
CA ALA A 134 -14.44 -27.79 12.48
C ALA A 134 -13.81 -28.59 11.33
N ALA A 135 -14.19 -28.28 10.08
CA ALA A 135 -13.59 -28.89 8.88
C ALA A 135 -12.10 -28.55 8.75
N LEU A 136 -11.73 -27.30 9.03
CA LEU A 136 -10.33 -26.84 9.04
C LEU A 136 -9.48 -27.59 10.09
N ASN A 137 -10.00 -27.73 11.31
CA ASN A 137 -9.34 -28.47 12.38
C ASN A 137 -9.21 -29.97 12.08
N ALA A 138 -10.22 -30.57 11.43
CA ALA A 138 -10.14 -31.96 10.99
C ALA A 138 -9.06 -32.15 9.92
N ALA A 139 -8.97 -31.24 8.96
CA ALA A 139 -7.95 -31.25 7.92
C ALA A 139 -6.53 -31.11 8.50
N ALA A 140 -6.33 -30.19 9.45
CA ALA A 140 -5.06 -30.01 10.14
C ALA A 140 -4.63 -31.28 10.89
N ARG A 141 -5.55 -31.96 11.59
CA ARG A 141 -5.26 -33.24 12.26
C ARG A 141 -4.86 -34.34 11.29
N ALA A 142 -5.55 -34.47 10.16
CA ALA A 142 -5.24 -35.47 9.14
C ALA A 142 -3.84 -35.26 8.53
N LEU A 143 -3.45 -34.01 8.28
CA LEU A 143 -2.10 -33.65 7.83
C LEU A 143 -1.02 -33.99 8.87
N THR A 144 -1.27 -33.67 10.15
CA THR A 144 -0.35 -33.98 11.26
C THR A 144 -0.21 -35.49 11.46
N ALA A 145 -1.30 -36.25 11.30
CA ALA A 145 -1.31 -37.70 11.38
C ALA A 145 -0.69 -38.39 10.14
N GLY A 146 -0.42 -37.64 9.07
CA GLY A 146 0.11 -38.18 7.81
C GLY A 146 -0.91 -38.95 6.98
N GLU A 147 -2.21 -38.79 7.26
CA GLU A 147 -3.31 -39.41 6.50
C GLU A 147 -3.43 -38.84 5.09
N CYS A 148 -3.01 -37.59 4.91
CA CYS A 148 -2.87 -36.91 3.62
C CYS A 148 -1.63 -36.03 3.61
N GLU A 149 -1.14 -35.65 2.42
CA GLU A 149 -0.05 -34.67 2.27
C GLU A 149 -0.57 -33.26 1.99
N THR A 150 -1.78 -33.17 1.46
CA THR A 150 -2.45 -31.91 1.18
C THR A 150 -3.91 -32.06 1.56
N ALA A 151 -4.50 -30.98 2.08
CA ALA A 151 -5.92 -30.96 2.38
C ALA A 151 -6.60 -29.78 1.66
N LEU A 152 -7.75 -30.04 1.05
CA LEU A 152 -8.65 -29.03 0.50
C LEU A 152 -9.84 -28.89 1.44
N VAL A 153 -10.02 -27.71 2.04
CA VAL A 153 -11.12 -27.38 2.95
C VAL A 153 -12.12 -26.48 2.23
N LEU A 154 -13.42 -26.79 2.33
CA LEU A 154 -14.49 -26.16 1.56
C LEU A 154 -15.70 -25.83 2.44
N THR A 155 -16.33 -24.67 2.24
CA THR A 155 -17.64 -24.33 2.84
C THR A 155 -18.61 -23.77 1.80
N ALA A 156 -19.89 -24.11 1.92
CA ALA A 156 -20.93 -23.59 1.04
C ALA A 156 -21.40 -22.18 1.47
N GLY A 157 -21.61 -21.31 0.48
CA GLY A 157 -22.22 -19.96 0.54
C GLY A 157 -21.57 -18.91 1.47
N PRO A 158 -21.01 -17.79 0.97
CA PRO A 158 -20.14 -17.70 -0.21
C PRO A 158 -19.14 -18.86 -0.19
N ALA A 159 -18.76 -19.31 -1.37
CA ALA A 159 -17.88 -20.46 -1.47
C ALA A 159 -16.45 -20.06 -1.10
N ILE A 160 -15.93 -20.67 -0.04
CA ILE A 160 -14.55 -20.49 0.40
C ILE A 160 -13.83 -21.83 0.30
N ALA A 161 -12.64 -21.79 -0.29
CA ALA A 161 -11.75 -22.91 -0.41
C ALA A 161 -10.37 -22.57 0.16
N MET A 162 -9.80 -23.47 0.94
CA MET A 162 -8.44 -23.35 1.46
C MET A 162 -7.63 -24.61 1.16
N VAL A 163 -6.40 -24.44 0.71
CA VAL A 163 -5.44 -25.52 0.51
C VAL A 163 -4.42 -25.49 1.64
N LEU A 164 -4.25 -26.62 2.32
CA LEU A 164 -3.37 -26.79 3.46
C LEU A 164 -2.29 -27.84 3.19
N GLN A 165 -1.11 -27.62 3.75
CA GLN A 165 0.01 -28.56 3.72
C GLN A 165 0.82 -28.42 5.01
N ARG A 166 1.58 -29.45 5.41
CA ARG A 166 2.55 -29.28 6.51
C ARG A 166 3.57 -28.18 6.16
N LEU A 167 3.91 -27.34 7.14
CA LEU A 167 4.77 -26.17 6.92
C LEU A 167 6.16 -26.53 6.36
N ASP A 168 6.77 -27.60 6.86
CA ASP A 168 8.06 -28.09 6.39
C ASP A 168 8.05 -28.49 4.91
N ALA A 169 6.99 -29.18 4.47
CA ALA A 169 6.80 -29.56 3.09
C ALA A 169 6.52 -28.35 2.18
N ALA A 170 5.72 -27.39 2.64
CA ALA A 170 5.46 -26.14 1.92
C ALA A 170 6.75 -25.33 1.70
N ARG A 171 7.58 -25.18 2.74
CA ARG A 171 8.89 -24.50 2.66
C ARG A 171 9.86 -25.22 1.73
N THR A 172 9.94 -26.54 1.80
CA THR A 172 10.83 -27.35 0.93
C THR A 172 10.47 -27.22 -0.55
N THR A 173 9.18 -27.00 -0.85
CA THR A 173 8.70 -26.84 -2.23
C THR A 173 8.64 -25.38 -2.68
N HIS A 174 9.16 -24.44 -1.88
CA HIS A 174 9.15 -22.99 -2.15
C HIS A 174 7.75 -22.46 -2.54
N ARG A 175 6.70 -23.01 -1.92
CA ARG A 175 5.33 -22.57 -2.15
C ARG A 175 5.06 -21.23 -1.45
N ARG A 176 4.12 -20.47 -2.01
CA ARG A 176 3.53 -19.31 -1.33
C ARG A 176 2.81 -19.79 -0.07
N ILE A 177 3.06 -19.13 1.06
CA ILE A 177 2.37 -19.39 2.32
C ILE A 177 1.65 -18.13 2.77
N TYR A 178 0.34 -18.21 2.94
CA TYR A 178 -0.49 -17.09 3.40
C TYR A 178 -0.41 -16.90 4.92
N ALA A 179 -0.45 -18.00 5.67
CA ALA A 179 -0.26 -18.04 7.11
C ALA A 179 -0.05 -19.49 7.57
N SER A 180 0.43 -19.67 8.80
CA SER A 180 0.55 -20.97 9.45
C SER A 180 -0.47 -21.10 10.58
N LEU A 181 -1.19 -22.21 10.62
CA LEU A 181 -2.02 -22.61 11.76
C LEU A 181 -1.10 -23.11 12.87
N ILE A 182 -1.26 -22.57 14.08
CA ILE A 182 -0.44 -22.88 15.25
C ILE A 182 -1.32 -23.33 16.42
N ASP A 183 -0.77 -24.18 17.28
CA ASP A 183 -1.43 -24.66 18.50
C ASP A 183 -0.74 -24.06 19.74
N VAL A 184 -0.77 -22.72 19.83
CA VAL A 184 -0.24 -21.96 20.97
C VAL A 184 -1.28 -20.95 21.43
N PRO A 185 -1.34 -20.59 22.72
CA PRO A 185 -2.25 -19.57 23.20
C PRO A 185 -2.06 -18.24 22.44
N PRO A 186 -3.14 -17.46 22.22
CA PRO A 186 -3.04 -16.16 21.55
C PRO A 186 -2.11 -15.23 22.33
N ALA A 187 -1.22 -14.53 21.63
CA ALA A 187 -0.48 -13.43 22.21
C ALA A 187 -1.45 -12.30 22.62
N GLU A 188 -1.12 -11.54 23.67
CA GLU A 188 -1.94 -10.36 24.06
C GLU A 188 -2.08 -9.35 22.93
N THR A 189 -1.07 -9.26 22.06
CA THR A 189 -1.02 -8.37 20.89
C THR A 189 -1.65 -8.96 19.64
N ALA A 190 -2.22 -10.17 19.70
CA ALA A 190 -2.86 -10.80 18.54
C ALA A 190 -4.06 -9.98 18.07
N ALA A 191 -4.14 -9.71 16.77
CA ALA A 191 -5.35 -9.13 16.20
C ALA A 191 -6.46 -10.20 16.17
N ARG A 192 -7.70 -9.78 16.41
CA ARG A 192 -8.82 -10.72 16.62
C ARG A 192 -9.91 -10.56 15.56
N TRP A 193 -10.39 -11.69 15.04
CA TRP A 193 -11.47 -11.82 14.08
C TRP A 193 -12.60 -12.68 14.64
N GLY A 194 -13.81 -12.47 14.12
CA GLY A 194 -15.00 -13.26 14.45
C GLY A 194 -16.06 -12.45 15.19
N THR A 195 -16.96 -13.14 15.89
CA THR A 195 -18.23 -12.59 16.40
C THR A 195 -18.17 -12.10 17.85
N GLY A 196 -16.98 -12.07 18.45
CA GLY A 196 -16.76 -11.60 19.82
C GLY A 196 -16.67 -10.09 19.93
N SER A 197 -16.92 -9.58 21.14
CA SER A 197 -16.76 -8.16 21.43
C SER A 197 -15.31 -7.72 21.18
N GLY A 198 -15.11 -6.67 20.40
CA GLY A 198 -13.80 -6.17 20.00
C GLY A 198 -13.11 -6.98 18.89
N HIS A 199 -13.76 -8.04 18.38
CA HIS A 199 -13.27 -8.76 17.19
C HIS A 199 -13.69 -8.04 15.91
N ARG A 200 -12.91 -8.26 14.85
CA ARG A 200 -13.25 -7.84 13.50
C ARG A 200 -14.26 -8.83 12.93
N ASP A 201 -15.53 -8.46 13.03
CA ASP A 201 -16.64 -9.22 12.45
C ASP A 201 -16.89 -8.76 11.01
N LEU A 202 -16.67 -9.66 10.05
CA LEU A 202 -16.86 -9.42 8.62
C LEU A 202 -18.24 -9.86 8.13
N SER A 203 -19.08 -10.38 9.04
CA SER A 203 -20.38 -10.93 8.66
C SER A 203 -21.31 -9.87 8.07
N GLY A 204 -21.19 -8.61 8.49
CA GLY A 204 -21.96 -7.50 7.92
C GLY A 204 -21.43 -6.98 6.58
N GLN A 205 -20.19 -7.30 6.20
CA GLN A 205 -19.58 -6.82 4.95
C GLN A 205 -19.79 -7.79 3.79
N PHE A 206 -19.76 -9.11 4.07
CA PHE A 206 -19.80 -10.17 3.06
C PHE A 206 -21.03 -11.08 3.18
N GLU A 207 -21.91 -10.82 4.14
CA GLU A 207 -23.13 -11.58 4.43
C GLU A 207 -22.94 -13.12 4.29
N PRO A 208 -21.93 -13.71 4.96
CA PRO A 208 -21.65 -15.12 4.78
C PRO A 208 -22.80 -15.97 5.31
N SER A 209 -23.01 -17.17 4.73
CA SER A 209 -23.81 -18.17 5.44
C SER A 209 -23.16 -18.45 6.79
N ALA A 210 -23.96 -18.91 7.76
CA ALA A 210 -23.42 -19.31 9.06
C ALA A 210 -22.22 -20.26 8.85
N THR A 211 -22.33 -21.25 7.97
CA THR A 211 -21.28 -22.24 7.73
C THR A 211 -19.99 -21.71 7.12
N ALA A 212 -20.04 -20.62 6.33
CA ALA A 212 -18.86 -20.00 5.74
C ALA A 212 -18.22 -18.93 6.62
N SER A 213 -18.92 -18.44 7.65
CA SER A 213 -18.44 -17.37 8.53
C SER A 213 -17.08 -17.71 9.15
N GLY A 214 -16.86 -18.96 9.60
CA GLY A 214 -15.56 -19.41 10.09
C GLY A 214 -14.42 -19.27 9.09
N LEU A 215 -14.56 -19.88 7.91
CA LEU A 215 -13.50 -19.81 6.90
C LEU A 215 -13.33 -18.41 6.31
N LEU A 216 -14.37 -17.57 6.31
CA LEU A 216 -14.26 -16.16 5.92
C LEU A 216 -13.29 -15.41 6.84
N HIS A 217 -13.45 -15.55 8.15
CA HIS A 217 -12.59 -14.90 9.12
C HIS A 217 -11.15 -15.45 9.07
N VAL A 218 -10.99 -16.76 8.85
CA VAL A 218 -9.65 -17.37 8.65
C VAL A 218 -9.01 -16.88 7.35
N ALA A 219 -9.74 -16.84 6.25
CA ALA A 219 -9.24 -16.33 4.97
C ALA A 219 -8.84 -14.86 5.09
N SER A 220 -9.67 -14.03 5.73
CA SER A 220 -9.35 -12.62 6.00
C SER A 220 -8.11 -12.46 6.88
N ALA A 221 -8.01 -13.22 7.97
CA ALA A 221 -6.85 -13.18 8.86
C ALA A 221 -5.57 -13.59 8.11
N ALA A 222 -5.61 -14.69 7.35
CA ALA A 222 -4.48 -15.18 6.57
C ALA A 222 -4.06 -14.18 5.49
N LEU A 223 -5.01 -13.59 4.75
CA LEU A 223 -4.74 -12.53 3.77
C LEU A 223 -4.19 -11.27 4.44
N SER A 224 -4.69 -10.91 5.63
CA SER A 224 -4.22 -9.75 6.38
C SER A 224 -2.78 -9.93 6.89
N LEU A 225 -2.41 -11.14 7.30
CA LEU A 225 -1.04 -11.51 7.66
C LEU A 225 -0.13 -11.46 6.43
N PHE A 226 -0.53 -12.13 5.35
CA PHE A 226 0.23 -12.20 4.09
C PHE A 226 0.48 -10.81 3.47
N HIS A 227 -0.54 -9.96 3.42
CA HIS A 227 -0.47 -8.62 2.85
C HIS A 227 -0.09 -7.53 3.86
N ARG A 228 0.09 -7.90 5.13
CA ARG A 228 0.35 -6.99 6.26
C ARG A 228 -0.58 -5.78 6.24
N THR A 229 -1.85 -6.03 5.97
CA THR A 229 -2.89 -5.02 5.80
C THR A 229 -4.12 -5.48 6.57
N LEU A 230 -4.72 -4.59 7.36
CA LEU A 230 -5.94 -4.87 8.10
C LEU A 230 -7.17 -4.83 7.17
N PRO A 231 -8.30 -5.47 7.53
CA PRO A 231 -9.56 -5.48 6.75
C PRO A 231 -10.24 -4.12 6.49
N ASP A 232 -9.60 -3.01 6.83
CA ASP A 232 -10.06 -1.65 6.52
C ASP A 232 -9.06 -0.92 5.60
N GLY A 233 -8.12 -1.66 5.02
CA GLY A 233 -7.08 -1.16 4.13
C GLY A 233 -5.90 -0.51 4.83
N ARG A 234 -5.87 -0.48 6.17
CA ARG A 234 -4.73 0.10 6.91
C ARG A 234 -3.52 -0.83 6.89
N PRO A 235 -2.30 -0.33 6.64
CA PRO A 235 -1.08 -1.09 6.86
C PRO A 235 -1.01 -1.60 8.30
N TRP A 236 -0.73 -2.88 8.48
CA TRP A 236 -0.62 -3.55 9.78
C TRP A 236 0.80 -3.37 10.34
N LEU A 237 1.05 -2.17 10.86
CA LEU A 237 2.25 -1.85 11.63
C LEU A 237 2.21 -2.58 12.98
N ILE A 238 3.35 -3.11 13.41
CA ILE A 238 3.50 -3.88 14.65
C ILE A 238 4.69 -3.39 15.45
N ARG A 239 4.66 -3.69 16.76
CA ARG A 239 5.73 -3.37 17.72
C ARG A 239 6.69 -4.53 17.97
N ASN A 240 6.38 -5.72 17.44
CA ASN A 240 7.10 -6.97 17.66
C ASN A 240 7.10 -7.71 16.31
N PRO A 241 8.20 -8.36 15.87
CA PRO A 241 8.40 -8.66 14.45
C PRO A 241 7.51 -9.79 13.90
N VAL A 242 6.63 -10.35 14.72
CA VAL A 242 5.78 -11.49 14.35
C VAL A 242 4.31 -11.11 14.53
N ARG A 243 3.55 -11.09 13.43
CA ARG A 243 2.10 -10.91 13.47
C ARG A 243 1.41 -12.23 13.79
N THR A 244 0.47 -12.18 14.72
CA THR A 244 -0.43 -13.28 15.05
C THR A 244 -1.87 -12.82 14.92
N ALA A 245 -2.73 -13.72 14.45
CA ALA A 245 -4.16 -13.50 14.34
C ALA A 245 -4.93 -14.61 15.06
N GLN A 246 -5.93 -14.21 15.83
CA GLN A 246 -6.88 -15.12 16.45
C GLN A 246 -8.22 -15.01 15.72
N VAL A 247 -8.79 -16.14 15.32
CA VAL A 247 -10.16 -16.22 14.79
C VAL A 247 -11.01 -16.97 15.80
N SER A 248 -12.01 -16.29 16.36
CA SER A 248 -12.87 -16.85 17.40
C SER A 248 -14.35 -16.66 17.10
N LEU A 249 -15.09 -17.76 17.06
CA LEU A 249 -16.53 -17.76 16.82
C LEU A 249 -17.26 -18.43 17.98
N ALA A 250 -18.35 -17.79 18.43
CA ALA A 250 -19.31 -18.42 19.32
C ALA A 250 -20.26 -19.29 18.51
N ASP A 251 -20.47 -20.54 18.95
CA ASP A 251 -21.56 -21.35 18.45
C ASP A 251 -22.90 -20.97 19.13
N PRO A 252 -24.05 -21.37 18.57
CA PRO A 252 -25.35 -21.12 19.19
C PRO A 252 -25.53 -21.75 20.59
N SER A 253 -24.67 -22.69 20.99
CA SER A 253 -24.67 -23.32 22.32
C SER A 253 -23.79 -22.57 23.34
N GLY A 254 -23.10 -21.49 22.91
CA GLY A 254 -22.21 -20.69 23.74
C GLY A 254 -20.77 -21.21 23.84
N VAL A 255 -20.43 -22.28 23.12
CA VAL A 255 -19.06 -22.81 23.05
C VAL A 255 -18.27 -22.02 22.02
N TRP A 256 -17.10 -21.53 22.43
CA TRP A 256 -16.18 -20.82 21.57
C TRP A 256 -15.25 -21.80 20.85
N GLN A 257 -15.10 -21.62 19.54
CA GLN A 257 -14.02 -22.23 18.78
C GLN A 257 -13.04 -21.15 18.35
N SER A 258 -11.76 -21.41 18.57
CA SER A 258 -10.66 -20.51 18.20
C SER A 258 -9.65 -21.22 17.31
N ILE A 259 -9.10 -20.47 16.36
CA ILE A 259 -7.95 -20.86 15.55
C ILE A 259 -6.92 -19.74 15.60
N GLU A 260 -5.66 -20.11 15.82
CA GLU A 260 -4.53 -19.19 15.87
C GLU A 260 -3.73 -19.29 14.58
N LEU A 261 -3.39 -18.14 14.02
CA LEU A 261 -2.60 -17.99 12.81
C LEU A 261 -1.32 -17.20 13.09
N LEU A 262 -0.24 -17.65 12.47
CA LEU A 262 1.08 -17.04 12.49
C LEU A 262 1.44 -16.52 11.10
N GLU A 263 2.04 -15.34 11.04
CA GLU A 263 2.69 -14.84 9.83
C GLU A 263 3.93 -15.68 9.45
N GLU A 264 4.10 -15.92 8.16
CA GLU A 264 5.36 -16.42 7.59
C GLU A 264 6.11 -15.27 6.91
N THR A 265 7.10 -14.72 7.60
CA THR A 265 7.79 -13.46 7.22
C THR A 265 8.40 -13.49 5.81
N ASP A 266 8.95 -14.64 5.39
CA ASP A 266 9.59 -14.80 4.08
C ASP A 266 8.57 -14.90 2.92
N SER A 267 7.28 -14.96 3.24
CA SER A 267 6.20 -15.11 2.26
C SER A 267 5.37 -13.84 2.09
N ALA A 268 5.71 -12.72 2.73
CA ALA A 268 4.91 -11.50 2.62
C ALA A 268 4.69 -11.07 1.15
N GLY A 269 3.46 -10.72 0.81
CA GLY A 269 3.07 -10.35 -0.55
C GLY A 269 2.42 -8.99 -0.59
N GLY A 270 2.91 -8.10 -1.46
CA GLY A 270 2.24 -6.83 -1.71
C GLY A 270 0.84 -7.02 -2.30
N TRP A 271 0.05 -5.96 -2.20
CA TRP A 271 -1.17 -5.79 -2.97
C TRP A 271 -1.26 -4.35 -3.47
N ALA A 272 -2.00 -4.11 -4.53
CA ALA A 272 -2.32 -2.76 -4.98
C ALA A 272 -3.80 -2.71 -5.33
N GLN A 273 -4.51 -1.69 -4.82
CA GLN A 273 -5.88 -1.41 -5.22
C GLN A 273 -5.92 -0.99 -6.71
N SER A 274 -7.08 -0.57 -7.22
CA SER A 274 -7.38 -0.08 -8.59
C SER A 274 -6.33 0.82 -9.29
N GLU A 275 -5.33 1.35 -8.58
CA GLU A 275 -4.10 1.89 -9.16
C GLU A 275 -3.07 0.77 -9.38
N CYS A 276 -2.95 0.29 -10.62
CA CYS A 276 -1.86 -0.62 -10.97
C CYS A 276 -0.51 0.07 -10.77
N LEU A 277 0.44 -0.61 -10.11
CA LEU A 277 1.83 -0.19 -10.14
C LEU A 277 2.26 -0.10 -11.61
N PRO A 278 2.67 1.08 -12.12
CA PRO A 278 2.93 1.26 -13.54
C PRO A 278 4.18 0.49 -13.93
N ILE A 279 4.24 0.06 -15.18
CA ILE A 279 5.43 -0.55 -15.80
C ILE A 279 6.29 0.55 -16.40
N ILE A 280 7.61 0.46 -16.22
CA ILE A 280 8.58 1.39 -16.79
C ILE A 280 9.33 0.71 -17.92
N ARG A 281 9.27 1.28 -19.12
CA ARG A 281 10.10 0.87 -20.27
C ARG A 281 11.19 1.90 -20.51
N LEU A 282 12.44 1.48 -20.30
CA LEU A 282 13.62 2.30 -20.56
C LEU A 282 14.21 1.93 -21.92
N TYR A 283 14.45 2.91 -22.76
CA TYR A 283 15.14 2.79 -24.05
C TYR A 283 16.44 3.58 -23.98
N THR A 284 17.50 3.05 -24.55
CA THR A 284 18.81 3.71 -24.59
C THR A 284 19.41 3.67 -26.00
N GLY A 285 20.33 4.60 -26.28
CA GLY A 285 21.08 4.64 -27.52
C GLY A 285 22.42 5.35 -27.35
N ALA A 286 23.39 5.00 -28.20
CA ALA A 286 24.68 5.68 -28.28
C ALA A 286 24.53 7.17 -28.67
N ASP A 287 23.52 7.45 -29.50
CA ASP A 287 23.12 8.78 -29.95
C ASP A 287 21.58 8.84 -30.12
N ARG A 288 21.05 10.01 -30.50
CA ARG A 288 19.61 10.23 -30.71
C ARG A 288 19.04 9.32 -31.80
N LEU A 289 19.77 9.06 -32.88
CA LEU A 289 19.31 8.20 -33.97
C LEU A 289 19.25 6.74 -33.54
N ALA A 290 20.21 6.28 -32.75
CA ALA A 290 20.21 4.96 -32.14
C ALA A 290 19.02 4.80 -31.18
N LEU A 291 18.71 5.81 -30.37
CA LEU A 291 17.52 5.80 -29.52
C LEU A 291 16.22 5.74 -30.33
N ILE A 292 16.12 6.51 -31.43
CA ILE A 292 14.96 6.47 -32.34
C ILE A 292 14.80 5.06 -32.92
N ARG A 293 15.88 4.43 -33.39
CA ARG A 293 15.85 3.04 -33.89
C ARG A 293 15.38 2.06 -32.81
N ALA A 294 15.90 2.20 -31.57
CA ALA A 294 15.48 1.36 -30.45
C ALA A 294 13.98 1.52 -30.17
N LEU A 295 13.46 2.74 -30.21
CA LEU A 295 12.03 3.03 -30.06
C LEU A 295 11.21 2.47 -31.21
N GLU A 296 11.64 2.58 -32.47
CA GLU A 296 10.92 2.02 -33.63
C GLU A 296 10.80 0.50 -33.55
N MET A 297 11.87 -0.17 -33.12
CA MET A 297 11.94 -1.63 -32.98
C MET A 297 11.40 -2.17 -31.65
N ASP A 298 10.95 -1.28 -30.74
CA ASP A 298 10.52 -1.61 -29.37
C ASP A 298 11.59 -2.37 -28.54
N LEU A 299 12.87 -2.06 -28.77
CA LEU A 299 14.00 -2.65 -28.07
C LEU A 299 14.31 -1.88 -26.78
N ALA A 300 13.65 -2.27 -25.68
CA ALA A 300 13.94 -1.72 -24.36
C ALA A 300 15.28 -2.27 -23.79
N GLY A 301 15.94 -1.46 -22.96
CA GLY A 301 17.21 -1.77 -22.31
C GLY A 301 18.43 -1.08 -22.93
N GLY A 302 19.60 -1.62 -22.59
CA GLY A 302 20.91 -1.08 -22.98
C GLY A 302 21.51 -0.09 -21.96
N ASP A 303 22.72 0.39 -22.25
CA ASP A 303 23.56 1.21 -21.37
C ASP A 303 23.94 2.56 -21.98
N GLY A 304 23.32 2.92 -23.12
CA GLY A 304 23.63 4.14 -23.87
C GLY A 304 23.42 5.44 -23.07
N PRO A 305 24.15 6.52 -23.40
CA PRO A 305 24.03 7.82 -22.75
C PRO A 305 22.73 8.55 -23.10
N VAL A 306 22.18 8.34 -24.29
CA VAL A 306 20.89 8.92 -24.68
C VAL A 306 19.78 8.01 -24.20
N ARG A 307 18.88 8.50 -23.34
CA ARG A 307 17.90 7.68 -22.63
C ARG A 307 16.49 8.24 -22.75
N LEU A 308 15.51 7.35 -22.86
CA LEU A 308 14.10 7.70 -22.76
C LEU A 308 13.37 6.64 -21.94
N ALA A 309 12.53 7.08 -21.00
CA ALA A 309 11.67 6.19 -20.22
C ALA A 309 10.20 6.51 -20.47
N ILE A 310 9.40 5.45 -20.62
CA ILE A 310 7.94 5.50 -20.73
C ILE A 310 7.35 4.80 -19.50
N VAL A 311 6.43 5.46 -18.83
CA VAL A 311 5.70 4.96 -17.66
C VAL A 311 4.24 4.71 -18.07
N ALA A 312 3.81 3.46 -18.00
CA ALA A 312 2.49 3.03 -18.45
C ALA A 312 1.74 2.30 -17.32
N PRO A 313 0.49 2.67 -16.98
CA PRO A 313 -0.29 2.03 -15.91
C PRO A 313 -0.51 0.51 -16.16
N ASP A 314 -0.76 0.12 -17.41
CA ASP A 314 -1.20 -1.24 -17.77
C ASP A 314 -0.26 -1.96 -18.75
N GLY A 315 0.85 -1.33 -19.17
CA GLY A 315 1.79 -1.90 -20.15
C GLY A 315 1.27 -1.91 -21.60
N LEU A 316 -0.04 -1.83 -21.82
CA LEU A 316 -0.69 -1.76 -23.14
C LEU A 316 -0.70 -0.33 -23.72
N THR A 317 -0.67 0.70 -22.86
CA THR A 317 -0.68 2.12 -23.27
C THR A 317 0.63 2.58 -23.97
N ASN A 318 1.64 1.71 -24.05
CA ASN A 318 2.99 2.05 -24.51
C ASN A 318 3.05 2.54 -25.97
N ASP A 319 2.25 2.00 -26.89
CA ASP A 319 2.39 2.33 -28.32
C ASP A 319 2.06 3.79 -28.64
N LYS A 320 1.02 4.36 -28.04
CA LYS A 320 0.67 5.78 -28.24
C LYS A 320 1.75 6.71 -27.69
N GLN A 321 2.25 6.42 -26.48
CA GLN A 321 3.31 7.19 -25.85
C GLN A 321 4.63 7.08 -26.64
N ARG A 322 4.95 5.88 -27.16
CA ARG A 322 6.11 5.61 -28.01
C ARG A 322 6.05 6.36 -29.34
N LEU A 323 4.90 6.34 -30.03
CA LEU A 323 4.71 7.09 -31.27
C LEU A 323 4.86 8.60 -31.04
N ARG A 324 4.25 9.13 -29.97
CA ARG A 324 4.42 10.54 -29.58
C ARG A 324 5.88 10.88 -29.26
N ALA A 325 6.59 10.00 -28.56
CA ALA A 325 8.01 10.17 -28.29
C ALA A 325 8.83 10.22 -29.58
N LEU A 326 8.56 9.34 -30.55
CA LEU A 326 9.20 9.35 -31.86
C LEU A 326 8.97 10.66 -32.60
N ASP A 327 7.73 11.16 -32.65
CA ASP A 327 7.41 12.42 -33.32
C ASP A 327 8.18 13.59 -32.72
N VAL A 328 8.21 13.69 -31.39
CA VAL A 328 8.94 14.75 -30.70
C VAL A 328 10.45 14.61 -30.89
N LEU A 329 11.02 13.41 -30.80
CA LEU A 329 12.47 13.20 -30.99
C LEU A 329 12.93 13.48 -32.42
N ARG A 330 12.08 13.25 -33.43
CA ARG A 330 12.36 13.58 -34.84
C ARG A 330 12.34 15.09 -35.09
N GLN A 331 11.51 15.83 -34.36
CA GLN A 331 11.38 17.29 -34.50
C GLN A 331 12.36 18.05 -33.59
N THR A 332 12.79 17.45 -32.49
CA THR A 332 13.67 18.10 -31.50
C THR A 332 15.11 18.03 -31.98
N GLY A 333 15.78 19.18 -32.08
CA GLY A 333 17.22 19.28 -32.30
C GLY A 333 18.06 18.76 -31.12
N ASP A 334 19.38 18.79 -31.26
CA ASP A 334 20.31 18.27 -30.24
C ASP A 334 20.53 19.24 -29.05
N GLU A 335 19.88 20.40 -29.07
CA GLU A 335 20.11 21.51 -28.13
C GLU A 335 19.53 21.25 -26.73
N LYS A 336 18.51 20.40 -26.61
CA LYS A 336 17.81 20.15 -25.33
C LYS A 336 18.41 18.94 -24.60
N THR A 337 19.02 19.19 -23.44
CA THR A 337 19.65 18.15 -22.59
C THR A 337 18.64 17.21 -21.95
N ALA A 338 17.48 17.72 -21.52
CA ALA A 338 16.42 16.95 -20.86
C ALA A 338 15.03 17.45 -21.30
N LEU A 339 14.06 16.54 -21.45
CA LEU A 339 12.69 16.86 -21.82
C LEU A 339 11.68 15.96 -21.12
N THR A 340 10.60 16.56 -20.63
CA THR A 340 9.33 15.86 -20.38
C THR A 340 8.50 15.99 -21.65
N ILE A 341 8.42 14.93 -22.45
CA ILE A 341 7.69 14.91 -23.74
C ILE A 341 6.18 14.91 -23.49
N ALA A 342 5.77 14.16 -22.49
CA ALA A 342 4.43 14.07 -21.94
C ALA A 342 4.55 13.60 -20.48
N ASP A 343 3.47 13.71 -19.71
CA ASP A 343 3.44 13.00 -18.43
C ASP A 343 3.64 11.50 -18.65
N GLY A 344 4.56 10.90 -17.88
CA GLY A 344 5.02 9.53 -18.07
C GLY A 344 6.00 9.30 -19.22
N VAL A 345 6.49 10.33 -19.94
CA VAL A 345 7.50 10.17 -21.00
C VAL A 345 8.66 11.16 -20.81
N TYR A 346 9.80 10.62 -20.38
CA TYR A 346 10.98 11.40 -19.98
C TYR A 346 12.18 11.08 -20.86
N TYR A 347 12.86 12.10 -21.37
CA TYR A 347 14.02 11.98 -22.24
C TYR A 347 15.22 12.75 -21.68
N ARG A 348 16.42 12.17 -21.84
CA ARG A 348 17.69 12.87 -21.59
C ARG A 348 18.71 12.51 -22.66
N ARG A 349 19.43 13.52 -23.16
CA ARG A 349 20.50 13.34 -24.14
C ARG A 349 21.76 12.74 -23.52
N ALA A 350 21.98 12.98 -22.23
CA ALA A 350 23.11 12.44 -21.47
C ALA A 350 22.74 12.27 -19.99
N PRO A 351 23.38 11.32 -19.27
CA PRO A 351 23.29 11.22 -17.83
C PRO A 351 23.66 12.55 -17.15
N ILE A 352 23.10 12.79 -15.97
CA ILE A 352 23.52 13.91 -15.13
C ILE A 352 24.82 13.52 -14.43
N GLY A 353 25.82 14.38 -14.52
CA GLY A 353 27.04 14.22 -13.73
C GLY A 353 26.81 14.63 -12.28
N GLY A 354 27.82 14.43 -11.43
CA GLY A 354 27.80 14.88 -10.04
C GLY A 354 27.16 13.88 -9.08
N GLU A 355 26.81 14.39 -7.91
CA GLU A 355 26.44 13.59 -6.74
C GLU A 355 24.93 13.61 -6.45
N LEU A 356 24.48 12.59 -5.72
CA LEU A 356 23.10 12.40 -5.28
C LEU A 356 22.95 12.74 -3.80
N ALA A 357 22.00 13.62 -3.50
CA ALA A 357 21.56 13.94 -2.15
C ALA A 357 20.21 13.31 -1.84
N LEU A 358 20.08 12.75 -0.63
CA LEU A 358 18.76 12.52 -0.03
C LEU A 358 18.30 13.82 0.63
N VAL A 359 17.06 14.21 0.34
CA VAL A 359 16.46 15.45 0.85
C VAL A 359 15.33 15.10 1.80
N PHE A 360 15.23 15.75 2.95
CA PHE A 360 14.21 15.46 3.97
C PHE A 360 13.39 16.73 4.24
N PRO A 361 12.05 16.69 4.12
CA PRO A 361 11.22 17.87 4.27
C PRO A 361 11.01 18.26 5.75
N GLY A 362 10.42 19.44 5.94
CA GLY A 362 10.06 19.97 7.27
C GLY A 362 8.86 19.28 7.92
N SER A 363 8.35 19.87 9.00
CA SER A 363 7.34 19.25 9.86
C SER A 363 5.89 19.37 9.38
N ALA A 364 5.56 20.40 8.62
CA ALA A 364 4.17 20.77 8.29
C ALA A 364 3.59 20.05 7.06
N VAL A 365 4.19 18.93 6.64
CA VAL A 365 3.86 18.25 5.37
C VAL A 365 3.12 16.91 5.54
N GLY A 366 2.90 16.45 6.76
CA GLY A 366 2.14 15.21 6.98
C GLY A 366 0.67 15.33 6.53
N TYR A 367 0.13 14.30 5.88
CA TYR A 367 -1.26 14.27 5.42
C TYR A 367 -1.89 12.87 5.50
N PRO A 368 -3.24 12.76 5.53
CA PRO A 368 -3.93 11.47 5.53
C PRO A 368 -3.59 10.62 4.30
N GLY A 369 -3.24 9.36 4.50
CA GLY A 369 -2.92 8.38 3.47
C GLY A 369 -1.45 8.36 3.02
N MET A 370 -0.61 9.27 3.52
CA MET A 370 0.82 9.33 3.14
C MET A 370 1.52 7.98 3.34
N GLY A 371 2.31 7.53 2.36
CA GLY A 371 3.01 6.24 2.42
C GLY A 371 2.14 4.97 2.39
N ARG A 372 0.80 5.08 2.39
CA ARG A 372 -0.10 3.91 2.42
C ARG A 372 0.10 3.01 1.20
N SER A 373 0.05 3.59 0.00
CA SER A 373 0.21 2.82 -1.25
C SER A 373 1.60 2.19 -1.36
N LEU A 374 2.63 2.85 -0.83
CA LEU A 374 3.98 2.28 -0.77
C LEU A 374 4.01 1.01 0.10
N LEU A 375 3.40 1.05 1.28
CA LEU A 375 3.34 -0.10 2.19
C LEU A 375 2.46 -1.23 1.67
N HIS A 376 1.42 -0.92 0.88
CA HIS A 376 0.65 -1.96 0.20
C HIS A 376 1.47 -2.68 -0.86
N VAL A 377 2.27 -1.94 -1.64
CA VAL A 377 3.12 -2.53 -2.69
C VAL A 377 4.35 -3.21 -2.11
N TRP A 378 4.97 -2.68 -1.06
CA TRP A 378 6.15 -3.25 -0.39
C TRP A 378 5.94 -3.40 1.13
N PRO A 379 5.09 -4.35 1.55
CA PRO A 379 4.80 -4.60 2.96
C PRO A 379 6.03 -5.09 3.74
N GLU A 380 7.08 -5.53 3.05
CA GLU A 380 8.39 -5.91 3.59
C GLU A 380 9.09 -4.73 4.30
N LEU A 381 8.77 -3.48 3.91
CA LEU A 381 9.31 -2.27 4.55
C LEU A 381 8.84 -2.09 6.01
N ILE A 382 7.72 -2.73 6.39
CA ILE A 382 7.20 -2.63 7.75
C ILE A 382 8.15 -3.30 8.77
N ASP A 383 8.84 -4.37 8.37
CA ASP A 383 9.74 -5.08 9.30
C ASP A 383 10.99 -4.25 9.56
N GLN A 384 11.56 -3.65 8.51
CA GLN A 384 12.69 -2.71 8.65
C GLN A 384 12.32 -1.50 9.53
N LEU A 385 11.06 -1.04 9.45
CA LEU A 385 10.56 0.00 10.33
C LEU A 385 10.41 -0.48 11.77
N ALA A 386 9.90 -1.69 12.00
CA ALA A 386 9.76 -2.26 13.34
C ALA A 386 11.13 -2.47 14.02
N ASP A 387 12.17 -2.79 13.25
CA ASP A 387 13.55 -2.90 13.76
C ASP A 387 14.13 -1.55 14.23
N GLN A 388 13.58 -0.43 13.77
CA GLN A 388 14.05 0.92 14.09
C GLN A 388 13.13 1.71 15.04
N SER A 389 11.82 1.43 15.07
CA SER A 389 10.85 2.16 15.88
C SER A 389 9.72 1.25 16.36
N ASN A 390 9.63 1.10 17.68
CA ASN A 390 8.54 0.43 18.38
C ASN A 390 7.30 1.34 18.51
N GLY A 391 7.43 2.65 18.28
CA GLY A 391 6.36 3.65 18.35
C GLY A 391 5.75 4.02 17.00
N ALA A 392 6.21 3.43 15.89
CA ALA A 392 5.83 3.84 14.55
C ALA A 392 4.31 3.72 14.29
N ASP A 393 3.68 2.67 14.80
CA ASP A 393 2.23 2.42 14.68
C ASP A 393 1.40 3.58 15.24
N ALA A 394 1.73 4.03 16.45
CA ALA A 394 1.06 5.12 17.15
C ALA A 394 1.41 6.48 16.54
N ALA A 395 2.62 6.62 15.98
CA ALA A 395 3.06 7.85 15.34
C ALA A 395 2.30 8.14 14.04
N ILE A 396 2.22 7.18 13.12
CA ILE A 396 1.64 7.38 11.79
C ILE A 396 0.19 6.88 11.67
N GLY A 397 -0.34 6.14 12.65
CA GLY A 397 -1.66 5.51 12.57
C GLY A 397 -2.82 6.46 12.26
N TRP A 398 -2.72 7.74 12.65
CA TRP A 398 -3.70 8.77 12.30
C TRP A 398 -3.80 9.00 10.79
N ALA A 399 -2.71 8.83 10.04
CA ALA A 399 -2.68 9.00 8.59
C ALA A 399 -3.44 7.87 7.90
N TYR A 400 -3.59 6.71 8.53
CA TYR A 400 -4.30 5.56 7.94
C TYR A 400 -5.74 5.43 8.42
N ALA A 401 -6.14 6.16 9.46
CA ALA A 401 -7.51 6.11 9.96
C ALA A 401 -8.48 6.82 9.00
N ALA A 402 -9.58 6.15 8.64
CA ALA A 402 -10.66 6.78 7.87
C ALA A 402 -11.28 7.97 8.63
N GLN A 403 -11.43 7.81 9.95
CA GLN A 403 -11.82 8.86 10.88
C GLN A 403 -10.96 8.72 12.15
N PRO A 404 -9.89 9.52 12.32
CA PRO A 404 -9.09 9.45 13.53
C PRO A 404 -9.92 9.91 14.72
N ALA A 405 -9.85 9.17 15.84
CA ALA A 405 -10.61 9.49 17.05
C ALA A 405 -10.31 10.89 17.60
N HIS A 406 -9.09 11.38 17.39
CA HIS A 406 -8.64 12.72 17.74
C HIS A 406 -7.72 13.25 16.64
N ALA A 407 -7.69 14.57 16.44
CA ALA A 407 -6.69 15.19 15.59
C ALA A 407 -5.28 14.88 16.15
N PRO A 408 -4.30 14.54 15.30
CA PRO A 408 -2.96 14.23 15.79
C PRO A 408 -2.34 15.46 16.42
N ASN A 409 -1.77 15.27 17.61
CA ASN A 409 -1.02 16.32 18.29
C ASN A 409 0.30 16.61 17.55
N LEU A 410 0.99 17.67 17.96
CA LEU A 410 2.24 18.10 17.32
C LEU A 410 3.31 16.99 17.32
N SER A 411 3.55 16.34 18.46
CA SER A 411 4.53 15.25 18.58
C SER A 411 4.21 14.10 17.61
N GLN A 412 2.93 13.69 17.52
CA GLN A 412 2.48 12.66 16.56
C GLN A 412 2.71 13.07 15.10
N ARG A 413 2.47 14.34 14.74
CA ARG A 413 2.73 14.84 13.38
C ARG A 413 4.22 14.85 13.04
N LEU A 414 5.08 15.25 13.98
CA LEU A 414 6.54 15.22 13.79
C LEU A 414 7.04 13.78 13.60
N ARG A 415 6.63 12.88 14.50
CA ARG A 415 6.98 11.46 14.44
C ARG A 415 6.50 10.81 13.14
N SER A 416 5.31 11.15 12.65
CA SER A 416 4.77 10.53 11.42
C SER A 416 5.55 10.91 10.15
N VAL A 417 6.08 12.14 10.07
CA VAL A 417 6.98 12.55 8.99
C VAL A 417 8.32 11.79 9.08
N CYS A 418 8.85 11.59 10.28
CA CYS A 418 10.04 10.76 10.51
C CYS A 418 9.81 9.30 10.04
N VAL A 419 8.67 8.70 10.42
CA VAL A 419 8.30 7.34 10.00
C VAL A 419 8.26 7.21 8.48
N LEU A 420 7.62 8.14 7.77
CA LEU A 420 7.60 8.10 6.31
C LEU A 420 9.00 8.31 5.69
N SER A 421 9.82 9.17 6.28
CA SER A 421 11.21 9.38 5.84
C SER A 421 12.04 8.10 5.94
N LEU A 422 11.87 7.33 7.03
CA LEU A 422 12.49 6.02 7.21
C LEU A 422 11.99 5.01 6.18
N LEU A 423 10.67 4.92 5.95
CA LEU A 423 10.10 4.04 4.91
C LEU A 423 10.66 4.35 3.52
N HIS A 424 10.73 5.62 3.16
CA HIS A 424 11.36 6.06 1.91
C HIS A 424 12.83 5.68 1.83
N ARG A 425 13.57 5.76 2.95
CA ARG A 425 14.97 5.36 2.98
C ARG A 425 15.14 3.87 2.74
N PHE A 426 14.34 3.04 3.41
CA PHE A 426 14.35 1.58 3.22
C PHE A 426 14.00 1.22 1.79
N PHE A 427 12.98 1.87 1.23
CA PHE A 427 12.61 1.71 -0.18
C PHE A 427 13.76 2.10 -1.12
N SER A 428 14.38 3.26 -0.89
CA SER A 428 15.53 3.71 -1.67
C SER A 428 16.73 2.78 -1.57
N ASP A 429 16.94 2.12 -0.43
CA ASP A 429 18.05 1.16 -0.26
C ASP A 429 17.78 -0.17 -0.96
N THR A 430 16.62 -0.75 -0.67
CA THR A 430 16.30 -2.14 -0.99
C THR A 430 15.69 -2.30 -2.38
N VAL A 431 14.95 -1.30 -2.86
CA VAL A 431 14.27 -1.35 -4.16
C VAL A 431 15.02 -0.52 -5.20
N LEU A 432 15.42 0.70 -4.85
CA LEU A 432 16.07 1.59 -5.83
C LEU A 432 17.60 1.44 -5.88
N GLY A 433 18.21 0.91 -4.82
CA GLY A 433 19.68 0.78 -4.74
C GLY A 433 20.41 2.13 -4.71
N LEU A 434 19.78 3.20 -4.21
CA LEU A 434 20.41 4.53 -4.19
C LEU A 434 21.64 4.55 -3.28
N ARG A 435 22.67 5.30 -3.71
CA ARG A 435 23.93 5.51 -2.98
C ARG A 435 24.17 7.01 -2.87
N PRO A 436 23.66 7.67 -1.81
CA PRO A 436 23.83 9.11 -1.65
C PRO A 436 25.25 9.47 -1.22
N GLN A 437 25.67 10.68 -1.60
CA GLN A 437 26.91 11.33 -1.11
C GLN A 437 26.60 12.54 -0.24
N ALA A 438 25.32 12.94 -0.16
CA ALA A 438 24.87 14.06 0.65
C ALA A 438 23.50 13.83 1.28
N ALA A 439 23.26 14.50 2.40
CA ALA A 439 21.99 14.57 3.09
C ALA A 439 21.66 16.03 3.40
N ILE A 440 20.45 16.44 3.04
CA ILE A 440 19.96 17.80 3.22
C ILE A 440 18.59 17.70 3.88
N GLY A 441 18.38 18.42 4.97
CA GLY A 441 17.12 18.41 5.68
C GLY A 441 16.61 19.83 5.88
N LEU A 442 15.30 20.05 5.69
CA LEU A 442 14.66 21.30 6.05
C LEU A 442 14.13 21.20 7.49
N SER A 443 14.67 21.97 8.44
CA SER A 443 14.21 21.97 9.83
C SER A 443 14.19 20.55 10.43
N LEU A 444 13.02 20.00 10.79
CA LEU A 444 12.83 18.58 11.19
C LEU A 444 13.55 17.59 10.26
N GLY A 445 13.67 17.92 8.98
CA GLY A 445 14.39 17.13 8.00
C GLY A 445 15.86 16.87 8.38
N GLU A 446 16.56 17.78 9.06
CA GLU A 446 17.94 17.54 9.50
C GLU A 446 17.98 16.38 10.50
N THR A 447 17.04 16.35 11.45
CA THR A 447 16.86 15.25 12.39
C THR A 447 16.48 13.95 11.69
N ASN A 448 15.54 13.99 10.74
CA ASN A 448 15.11 12.80 10.00
C ASN A 448 16.24 12.22 9.14
N ALA A 449 17.11 13.06 8.59
CA ALA A 449 18.29 12.62 7.83
C ALA A 449 19.26 11.80 8.69
N LEU A 450 19.46 12.20 9.95
CA LEU A 450 20.32 11.49 10.90
C LEU A 450 19.80 10.08 11.19
N PHE A 451 18.48 9.92 11.39
CA PHE A 451 17.87 8.60 11.59
C PHE A 451 17.91 7.77 10.31
N ALA A 452 17.50 8.34 9.17
CA ALA A 452 17.47 7.63 7.90
C ALA A 452 18.85 7.12 7.45
N LEU A 453 19.92 7.84 7.75
CA LEU A 453 21.27 7.40 7.40
C LEU A 453 21.98 6.61 8.50
N GLY A 454 21.28 6.30 9.60
CA GLY A 454 21.80 5.47 10.68
C GLY A 454 22.84 6.17 11.57
N VAL A 455 22.96 7.50 11.47
CA VAL A 455 23.75 8.32 12.40
C VAL A 455 23.18 8.18 13.80
N TRP A 456 21.85 8.23 13.90
CA TRP A 456 21.06 7.86 15.09
C TRP A 456 20.18 6.64 14.77
N GLN A 457 19.89 5.81 15.79
CA GLN A 457 19.24 4.51 15.62
C GLN A 457 17.88 4.37 16.33
N ASP A 458 17.55 5.31 17.21
CA ASP A 458 16.35 5.22 18.06
C ASP A 458 15.57 6.55 17.99
N PRO A 459 14.68 6.72 16.99
CA PRO A 459 13.83 7.89 16.88
C PRO A 459 12.87 8.03 18.07
N ASP A 460 12.34 6.91 18.59
CA ASP A 460 11.35 6.92 19.66
C ASP A 460 11.90 7.63 20.92
N SER A 461 13.15 7.31 21.28
CA SER A 461 13.81 7.89 22.45
C SER A 461 14.05 9.40 22.36
N LEU A 462 14.20 9.99 21.17
CA LEU A 462 14.29 11.45 21.00
C LEU A 462 12.96 12.11 21.30
N TYR A 463 11.89 11.60 20.69
CA TYR A 463 10.57 12.19 20.86
C TYR A 463 10.03 11.95 22.27
N ASP A 464 10.31 10.80 22.88
CA ASP A 464 9.94 10.54 24.27
C ASP A 464 10.71 11.45 25.24
N ALA A 465 11.97 11.75 24.97
CA ALA A 465 12.72 12.74 25.74
C ALA A 465 12.11 14.15 25.60
N SER A 466 11.70 14.51 24.38
CA SER A 466 11.06 15.80 24.08
C SER A 466 9.69 15.93 24.76
N ASP A 467 8.90 14.86 24.77
CA ASP A 467 7.59 14.80 25.42
C ASP A 467 7.73 14.86 26.94
N ARG A 468 8.68 14.10 27.54
CA ARG A 468 8.99 14.19 28.98
C ARG A 468 9.45 15.59 29.39
N ALA A 469 10.19 16.26 28.53
CA ALA A 469 10.62 17.65 28.75
C ALA A 469 9.50 18.68 28.52
N GLY A 470 8.35 18.27 27.97
CA GLY A 470 7.25 19.17 27.63
C GLY A 470 7.55 20.11 26.45
N MET A 471 8.49 19.75 25.56
CA MET A 471 8.91 20.63 24.45
C MET A 471 7.73 21.03 23.57
N PHE A 472 6.94 20.07 23.12
CA PHE A 472 5.85 20.30 22.16
C PHE A 472 4.46 20.45 22.81
N SER A 473 4.36 20.30 24.13
CA SER A 473 3.09 20.43 24.87
C SER A 473 3.02 21.68 25.73
N LYS A 474 4.18 22.26 26.09
CA LYS A 474 4.26 23.40 27.03
C LYS A 474 5.14 24.54 26.50
N TYR A 475 6.37 24.22 26.07
CA TYR A 475 7.38 25.25 25.85
C TYR A 475 7.30 25.87 24.47
N LEU A 476 7.40 25.04 23.42
CA LEU A 476 7.47 25.50 22.04
C LEU A 476 6.10 25.52 21.34
N ALA A 477 5.13 24.83 21.92
CA ALA A 477 3.74 24.79 21.52
C ALA A 477 2.84 24.62 22.76
N GLY A 478 1.53 24.50 22.55
CA GLY A 478 0.56 24.42 23.65
C GLY A 478 0.45 25.77 24.36
N THR A 479 1.07 25.90 25.54
CA THR A 479 1.06 27.16 26.31
C THR A 479 2.11 28.19 25.88
N PHE A 480 3.00 27.83 24.94
CA PHE A 480 4.07 28.71 24.41
C PHE A 480 4.91 29.39 25.51
N GLU A 481 5.29 28.61 26.53
CA GLU A 481 5.97 29.10 27.72
C GLU A 481 7.32 29.77 27.38
N ALA A 482 8.02 29.29 26.35
CA ALA A 482 9.29 29.87 25.93
C ALA A 482 9.12 31.28 25.34
N ALA A 483 8.10 31.48 24.49
CA ALA A 483 7.73 32.80 23.99
C ALA A 483 7.26 33.72 25.13
N ARG A 484 6.43 33.21 26.05
CA ARG A 484 5.95 33.97 27.23
C ARG A 484 7.10 34.51 28.07
N GLN A 485 8.10 33.68 28.35
CA GLN A 485 9.29 34.05 29.12
C GLN A 485 10.13 35.09 28.37
N THR A 486 10.35 34.88 27.07
CA THR A 486 11.12 35.80 26.21
C THR A 486 10.46 37.18 26.12
N TRP A 487 9.12 37.22 26.07
CA TRP A 487 8.36 38.47 26.03
C TRP A 487 8.17 39.14 27.41
N GLY A 488 8.71 38.56 28.49
CA GLY A 488 8.65 39.12 29.84
C GLY A 488 7.23 39.20 30.42
N LEU A 489 6.31 38.33 29.96
CA LEU A 489 4.92 38.36 30.39
C LEU A 489 4.75 37.68 31.78
N PRO A 490 3.70 38.03 32.55
CA PRO A 490 3.35 37.32 33.78
C PRO A 490 3.01 35.84 33.54
N ALA A 491 3.12 35.00 34.57
CA ALA A 491 2.83 33.55 34.47
C ALA A 491 1.38 33.22 34.11
N THR A 492 0.46 34.15 34.36
CA THR A 492 -0.97 34.02 34.04
C THR A 492 -1.34 34.53 32.64
N ALA A 493 -0.41 35.17 31.94
CA ALA A 493 -0.68 35.72 30.61
C ALA A 493 -0.72 34.60 29.56
N ALA A 494 -1.81 34.52 28.81
CA ALA A 494 -1.91 33.64 27.66
C ALA A 494 -1.06 34.19 26.49
N VAL A 495 -0.41 33.28 25.77
CA VAL A 495 0.30 33.58 24.53
C VAL A 495 -0.41 32.87 23.38
N THR A 496 -0.73 33.63 22.33
CA THR A 496 -1.22 33.10 21.07
C THR A 496 -0.15 33.33 20.02
N TRP A 497 0.41 32.24 19.50
CA TRP A 497 1.42 32.25 18.45
C TRP A 497 0.83 31.69 17.17
N THR A 498 1.12 32.30 16.02
CA THR A 498 0.75 31.73 14.71
C THR A 498 1.90 31.77 13.70
N ASN A 499 1.94 30.75 12.84
CA ASN A 499 2.88 30.62 11.74
C ASN A 499 2.17 30.78 10.38
N TRP A 500 2.74 31.59 9.51
CA TRP A 500 2.18 31.94 8.20
C TRP A 500 3.19 31.72 7.10
N ARG A 501 2.78 31.03 6.03
CA ARG A 501 3.51 31.03 4.76
C ARG A 501 3.12 32.27 3.95
N VAL A 502 4.08 32.88 3.26
CA VAL A 502 3.87 34.08 2.45
C VAL A 502 4.62 33.99 1.13
N ALA A 503 3.89 34.32 0.04
CA ALA A 503 4.46 34.51 -1.28
C ALA A 503 4.70 36.02 -1.55
N ALA A 504 5.90 36.50 -1.25
CA ALA A 504 6.31 37.90 -1.41
C ALA A 504 7.84 38.01 -1.45
N ASP A 505 8.39 39.13 -1.94
CA ASP A 505 9.83 39.37 -1.89
C ASP A 505 10.32 39.44 -0.43
N ARG A 506 11.47 38.80 -0.15
CA ARG A 506 12.08 38.78 1.18
C ARG A 506 12.23 40.16 1.80
N ARG A 507 12.68 41.16 1.03
CA ARG A 507 12.93 42.51 1.55
C ARG A 507 11.65 43.17 2.01
N ASP A 508 10.55 42.96 1.29
CA ASP A 508 9.25 43.51 1.64
C ASP A 508 8.75 42.89 2.96
N VAL A 509 8.90 41.58 3.13
CA VAL A 509 8.51 40.89 4.37
C VAL A 509 9.35 41.34 5.56
N GLU A 510 10.68 41.40 5.40
CA GLU A 510 11.61 41.84 6.45
C GLU A 510 11.37 43.30 6.86
N ALA A 511 11.06 44.19 5.91
CA ALA A 511 10.74 45.58 6.21
C ALA A 511 9.47 45.72 7.04
N LEU A 512 8.47 44.86 6.82
CA LEU A 512 7.23 44.86 7.61
C LEU A 512 7.42 44.27 9.00
N ILE A 513 8.26 43.24 9.11
CA ILE A 513 8.59 42.57 10.38
C ILE A 513 9.45 43.47 11.28
N ALA A 514 10.27 44.35 10.71
CA ALA A 514 11.10 45.29 11.48
C ALA A 514 10.30 46.16 12.47
N ASP A 515 9.01 46.42 12.18
CA ASP A 515 8.08 47.16 13.05
C ASP A 515 7.42 46.29 14.14
N GLU A 516 7.59 44.97 14.09
CA GLU A 516 6.87 43.97 14.88
C GLU A 516 7.85 43.08 15.68
N PRO A 517 8.29 43.49 16.89
CA PRO A 517 9.40 42.85 17.62
C PRO A 517 9.13 41.42 18.09
N ARG A 518 7.89 40.93 17.95
CA ARG A 518 7.45 39.59 18.33
C ARG A 518 7.13 38.71 17.13
N VAL A 519 7.55 39.13 15.94
CA VAL A 519 7.40 38.35 14.70
C VAL A 519 8.78 38.20 14.08
N HIS A 520 9.05 37.01 13.56
CA HIS A 520 10.33 36.69 12.93
C HIS A 520 10.10 35.98 11.60
N VAL A 521 11.02 36.16 10.66
CA VAL A 521 11.14 35.23 9.53
C VAL A 521 11.70 33.93 10.09
N LEU A 522 10.92 32.86 10.04
CA LEU A 522 11.30 31.55 10.56
C LEU A 522 12.02 30.71 9.51
N ILE A 523 11.52 30.74 8.26
CA ILE A 523 12.06 29.95 7.16
C ILE A 523 12.04 30.77 5.88
N VAL A 524 13.17 30.84 5.19
CA VAL A 524 13.25 31.28 3.80
C VAL A 524 13.29 30.03 2.92
N ASN A 525 12.17 29.71 2.25
CA ASN A 525 12.09 28.53 1.37
C ASN A 525 12.71 28.85 0.00
N THR A 526 12.36 30.00 -0.56
CA THR A 526 12.88 30.54 -1.82
C THR A 526 12.94 32.08 -1.71
N PRO A 527 13.55 32.81 -2.66
CA PRO A 527 13.61 34.28 -2.60
C PRO A 527 12.25 34.98 -2.47
N ASP A 528 11.17 34.34 -2.93
CA ASP A 528 9.80 34.86 -2.95
C ASP A 528 8.77 34.00 -2.19
N ASP A 529 9.24 33.07 -1.34
CA ASP A 529 8.38 32.21 -0.51
C ASP A 529 9.04 31.96 0.85
N MET A 530 8.36 32.35 1.93
CA MET A 530 8.88 32.31 3.29
C MET A 530 7.80 31.86 4.28
N VAL A 531 8.24 31.53 5.49
CA VAL A 531 7.41 31.37 6.67
C VAL A 531 7.82 32.43 7.69
N PHE A 532 6.86 33.22 8.16
CA PHE A 532 7.04 34.08 9.33
C PHE A 532 6.12 33.59 10.46
N GLY A 533 6.45 33.92 11.69
CA GLY A 533 5.63 33.56 12.84
C GLY A 533 5.98 34.34 14.08
N GLY A 534 5.03 34.39 15.01
CA GLY A 534 5.09 35.31 16.13
C GLY A 534 3.77 35.48 16.87
N ASP A 535 3.65 36.62 17.56
CA ASP A 535 2.39 37.10 18.13
C ASP A 535 1.29 37.12 17.05
N ASP A 536 0.15 36.50 17.34
CA ASP A 536 -0.92 36.32 16.35
C ASP A 536 -1.45 37.65 15.81
N ALA A 537 -1.67 38.64 16.68
CA ALA A 537 -2.19 39.94 16.25
C ALA A 537 -1.20 40.68 15.36
N ALA A 538 0.10 40.58 15.66
CA ALA A 538 1.17 41.12 14.82
C ALA A 538 1.25 40.42 13.46
N CYS A 539 1.17 39.08 13.45
CA CYS A 539 1.17 38.30 12.22
C CYS A 539 -0.02 38.67 11.31
N GLN A 540 -1.21 38.88 11.89
CA GLN A 540 -2.39 39.33 11.15
C GLN A 540 -2.17 40.71 10.51
N ARG A 541 -1.57 41.68 11.22
CA ARG A 541 -1.25 43.00 10.66
C ARG A 541 -0.29 42.92 9.49
N ILE A 542 0.74 42.07 9.58
CA ILE A 542 1.67 41.83 8.47
C ILE A 542 0.94 41.22 7.28
N ALA A 543 0.11 40.20 7.51
CA ALA A 543 -0.68 39.57 6.45
C ALA A 543 -1.64 40.57 5.77
N ASP A 544 -2.22 41.50 6.52
CA ASP A 544 -3.07 42.58 5.98
C ASP A 544 -2.26 43.59 5.14
N ARG A 545 -1.06 43.97 5.59
CA ARG A 545 -0.17 44.90 4.85
C ARG A 545 0.37 44.29 3.55
N ILE A 546 0.73 43.01 3.55
CA ILE A 546 1.19 42.27 2.35
C ILE A 546 0.02 41.98 1.40
N GLY A 547 -1.16 41.75 1.98
CA GLY A 547 -2.37 41.30 1.31
C GLY A 547 -2.63 39.83 1.56
N ARG A 548 -3.73 39.53 2.28
CA ARG A 548 -4.08 38.17 2.74
C ARG A 548 -4.12 37.10 1.65
N HIS A 549 -4.36 37.46 0.40
CA HIS A 549 -4.37 36.53 -0.73
C HIS A 549 -2.99 35.87 -1.01
N ARG A 550 -1.90 36.43 -0.47
CA ARG A 550 -0.54 35.88 -0.57
C ARG A 550 -0.10 35.11 0.66
N CYS A 551 -0.90 35.11 1.72
CA CYS A 551 -0.56 34.56 3.01
C CYS A 551 -1.46 33.35 3.33
N LEU A 552 -0.86 32.31 3.90
CA LEU A 552 -1.57 31.11 4.36
C LEU A 552 -1.15 30.81 5.80
N ALA A 553 -2.10 30.91 6.74
CA ALA A 553 -1.89 30.42 8.09
C ALA A 553 -1.70 28.89 8.06
N LEU A 554 -0.62 28.40 8.67
CA LEU A 554 -0.24 26.99 8.56
C LEU A 554 -1.04 26.07 9.48
N GLY A 555 -1.57 26.60 10.59
CA GLY A 555 -2.24 25.79 11.62
C GLY A 555 -1.29 24.76 12.27
N PHE A 556 0.02 25.00 12.15
CA PHE A 556 1.11 24.22 12.70
C PHE A 556 2.04 25.19 13.43
N ASP A 557 1.58 25.62 14.60
CA ASP A 557 2.18 26.72 15.34
C ASP A 557 3.23 26.18 16.33
N LEU A 558 4.48 26.56 16.08
CA LEU A 558 5.67 26.11 16.79
C LEU A 558 6.67 27.26 16.86
N THR A 559 7.17 27.57 18.05
CA THR A 559 8.17 28.63 18.29
C THR A 559 9.59 28.08 18.11
N VAL A 560 9.96 27.77 16.88
CA VAL A 560 11.32 27.37 16.48
C VAL A 560 11.78 28.23 15.31
N HIS A 561 13.10 28.29 15.12
CA HIS A 561 13.77 29.16 14.16
C HIS A 561 13.67 30.64 14.51
N CYS A 562 13.61 30.92 15.82
CA CYS A 562 13.49 32.26 16.37
C CYS A 562 14.14 32.35 17.77
N PRO A 563 14.43 33.57 18.25
CA PRO A 563 15.03 33.79 19.56
C PRO A 563 14.20 33.27 20.74
N GLU A 564 12.88 33.12 20.59
CA GLU A 564 11.97 32.68 21.65
C GLU A 564 12.24 31.25 22.15
N LEU A 565 13.06 30.46 21.45
CA LEU A 565 13.51 29.14 21.93
C LEU A 565 14.59 29.25 23.04
N ALA A 566 15.27 30.39 23.17
CA ALA A 566 16.42 30.57 24.08
C ALA A 566 16.18 30.09 25.53
N PRO A 567 15.01 30.31 26.17
CA PRO A 567 14.77 29.85 27.54
C PRO A 567 14.83 28.33 27.72
N VAL A 568 14.71 27.56 26.63
CA VAL A 568 14.76 26.10 26.64
C VAL A 568 15.87 25.51 25.76
N ALA A 569 16.79 26.35 25.27
CA ALA A 569 17.89 25.92 24.39
C ALA A 569 18.75 24.81 25.03
N ASP A 570 19.04 24.89 26.33
CA ASP A 570 19.79 23.85 27.03
C ASP A 570 19.04 22.51 27.10
N VAL A 571 17.70 22.56 27.25
CA VAL A 571 16.86 21.37 27.24
C VAL A 571 16.85 20.76 25.85
N TRP A 572 16.68 21.59 24.82
CA TRP A 572 16.75 21.20 23.42
C TRP A 572 18.09 20.53 23.09
N ARG A 573 19.21 21.16 23.45
CA ARG A 573 20.56 20.61 23.25
C ARG A 573 20.72 19.25 23.93
N ARG A 574 20.25 19.09 25.18
CA ARG A 574 20.32 17.80 25.88
C ARG A 574 19.47 16.71 25.22
N CYS A 575 18.29 17.03 24.69
CA CYS A 575 17.47 16.07 23.94
C CYS A 575 18.16 15.60 22.65
N HIS A 576 18.92 16.49 22.00
CA HIS A 576 19.62 16.24 20.74
C HIS A 576 21.08 15.79 20.89
N HIS A 577 21.62 15.73 22.11
CA HIS A 577 22.92 15.10 22.37
C HIS A 577 22.71 13.60 22.54
N ARG A 578 23.03 12.83 21.50
CA ARG A 578 22.77 11.39 21.43
C ARG A 578 24.00 10.65 20.93
N GLU A 579 24.05 9.34 21.19
CA GLU A 579 25.07 8.48 20.60
C GLU A 579 25.01 8.56 19.07
N THR A 580 26.16 8.82 18.45
CA THR A 580 26.27 9.16 17.03
C THR A 580 27.26 8.23 16.36
N LYS A 581 26.86 7.66 15.21
CA LYS A 581 27.73 6.81 14.39
C LYS A 581 28.16 7.55 13.11
N PRO A 582 29.43 7.43 12.69
CA PRO A 582 29.89 8.02 11.45
C PRO A 582 29.27 7.30 10.25
N VAL A 583 29.02 8.04 9.18
CA VAL A 583 28.55 7.51 7.88
C VAL A 583 29.56 7.95 6.81
N PRO A 584 30.61 7.16 6.55
CA PRO A 584 31.68 7.54 5.63
C PRO A 584 31.14 7.82 4.23
N GLY A 585 31.65 8.90 3.61
CA GLY A 585 31.31 9.27 2.24
C GLY A 585 29.99 10.03 2.08
N VAL A 586 29.29 10.36 3.17
CA VAL A 586 28.07 11.18 3.13
C VAL A 586 28.28 12.50 3.86
N ARG A 587 28.00 13.62 3.16
CA ARG A 587 28.05 14.97 3.73
C ARG A 587 26.68 15.37 4.28
N PHE A 588 26.63 15.82 5.53
CA PHE A 588 25.40 16.29 6.17
C PHE A 588 25.36 17.80 6.18
N TYR A 589 24.44 18.39 5.42
CA TYR A 589 24.24 19.84 5.38
C TYR A 589 23.40 20.31 6.57
N THR A 590 23.73 21.48 7.11
CA THR A 590 22.99 22.10 8.20
C THR A 590 22.66 23.56 7.92
N HIS A 591 21.48 23.97 8.35
CA HIS A 591 21.08 25.38 8.37
C HIS A 591 21.78 26.19 9.46
N ALA A 592 22.48 25.54 10.41
CA ALA A 592 23.26 26.24 11.44
C ALA A 592 24.38 27.12 10.84
N THR A 593 25.08 26.59 9.84
CA THR A 593 26.24 27.23 9.21
C THR A 593 26.04 27.48 7.71
N GLY A 594 24.97 26.93 7.12
CA GLY A 594 24.73 26.95 5.68
C GLY A 594 25.66 26.02 4.88
N SER A 595 26.46 25.19 5.55
CA SER A 595 27.41 24.26 4.94
C SER A 595 27.24 22.84 5.50
N HIS A 596 28.11 21.91 5.12
CA HIS A 596 28.10 20.55 5.63
C HIS A 596 29.10 20.36 6.78
N TYR A 597 28.87 19.31 7.57
CA TYR A 597 29.75 18.93 8.68
C TYR A 597 29.88 17.41 8.78
N GLU A 598 30.88 16.96 9.52
CA GLU A 598 31.02 15.56 9.91
C GLU A 598 30.23 15.33 11.22
N PRO A 599 29.20 14.46 11.23
CA PRO A 599 28.34 14.33 12.41
C PRO A 599 29.07 13.74 13.62
N THR A 600 29.08 14.50 14.71
CA THR A 600 29.45 14.03 16.06
C THR A 600 28.31 14.37 17.01
N ALA A 601 28.24 13.69 18.17
CA ALA A 601 27.20 13.97 19.16
C ALA A 601 27.15 15.46 19.56
N ASP A 602 28.32 16.08 19.74
CA ASP A 602 28.43 17.50 20.12
C ASP A 602 28.04 18.43 18.98
N LEU A 603 28.57 18.22 17.76
CA LEU A 603 28.26 19.07 16.61
C LEU A 603 26.79 18.97 16.20
N ILE A 604 26.19 17.78 16.24
CA ILE A 604 24.76 17.63 15.95
C ILE A 604 23.93 18.41 16.98
N ALA A 605 24.19 18.21 18.27
CA ALA A 605 23.45 18.89 19.33
C ALA A 605 23.60 20.41 19.25
N GLU A 606 24.81 20.90 18.98
CA GLU A 606 25.09 22.31 18.75
C GLU A 606 24.36 22.86 17.52
N HIS A 607 24.56 22.25 16.35
CA HIS A 607 23.97 22.71 15.10
C HIS A 607 22.44 22.67 15.12
N LEU A 608 21.81 21.60 15.62
CA LEU A 608 20.35 21.54 15.74
C LEU A 608 19.81 22.56 16.75
N THR A 609 20.59 22.94 17.77
CA THR A 609 20.20 24.03 18.70
C THR A 609 20.32 25.39 18.03
N THR A 610 21.44 25.67 17.36
CA THR A 610 21.66 26.90 16.60
C THR A 610 20.60 27.08 15.52
N GLN A 611 20.34 26.02 14.75
CA GLN A 611 19.28 25.96 13.76
C GLN A 611 17.91 26.27 14.35
N ALA A 612 17.64 25.87 15.61
CA ALA A 612 16.35 26.10 16.25
C ALA A 612 16.21 27.54 16.80
N LEU A 613 17.32 28.26 16.98
CA LEU A 613 17.37 29.64 17.46
C LEU A 613 17.39 30.69 16.34
N GLN A 614 17.62 30.29 15.08
CA GLN A 614 17.80 31.21 13.96
C GLN A 614 16.93 30.85 12.76
N THR A 615 16.71 31.82 11.88
CA THR A 615 16.01 31.65 10.61
C THR A 615 16.66 30.55 9.76
N ILE A 616 15.83 29.68 9.19
CA ILE A 616 16.25 28.65 8.24
C ILE A 616 16.47 29.27 6.86
N GLU A 617 17.67 29.09 6.30
CA GLU A 617 18.05 29.59 4.97
C GLU A 617 18.19 28.42 3.99
N LEU A 618 17.09 27.98 3.38
CA LEU A 618 17.11 26.89 2.40
C LEU A 618 17.88 27.23 1.12
N PRO A 619 17.74 28.43 0.52
CA PRO A 619 18.52 28.80 -0.65
C PRO A 619 20.03 28.66 -0.43
N VAL A 620 20.53 29.08 0.73
CA VAL A 620 21.97 29.02 1.04
C VAL A 620 22.48 27.57 1.03
N VAL A 621 21.78 26.67 1.71
CA VAL A 621 22.17 25.25 1.79
C VAL A 621 22.12 24.57 0.41
N ILE A 622 21.07 24.80 -0.38
CA ILE A 622 20.92 24.20 -1.70
C ILE A 622 21.96 24.73 -2.69
N GLU A 623 22.22 26.04 -2.65
CA GLU A 623 23.27 26.67 -3.45
C GLU A 623 24.66 26.11 -3.13
N ASN A 624 24.97 25.93 -1.84
CA ASN A 624 26.26 25.36 -1.43
C ASN A 624 26.36 23.88 -1.79
N ALA A 625 25.31 23.07 -1.58
CA ALA A 625 25.29 21.68 -2.02
C ALA A 625 25.52 21.55 -3.53
N TRP A 626 24.89 22.42 -4.33
CA TRP A 626 25.12 22.46 -5.77
C TRP A 626 26.55 22.88 -6.12
N ARG A 627 27.14 23.86 -5.43
CA ARG A 627 28.56 24.23 -5.62
C ARG A 627 29.51 23.07 -5.30
N ASP A 628 29.17 22.26 -4.30
CA ASP A 628 29.94 21.08 -3.89
C ASP A 628 29.79 19.88 -4.84
N GLY A 629 28.97 20.00 -5.90
CA GLY A 629 28.82 18.97 -6.92
C GLY A 629 27.55 18.13 -6.84
N VAL A 630 26.64 18.41 -5.90
CA VAL A 630 25.32 17.75 -5.86
C VAL A 630 24.48 18.19 -7.06
N ARG A 631 23.92 17.23 -7.78
CA ARG A 631 23.08 17.47 -8.97
C ARG A 631 21.75 16.74 -8.92
N ILE A 632 21.65 15.63 -8.20
CA ILE A 632 20.42 14.87 -8.04
C ILE A 632 19.92 15.03 -6.60
N PHE A 633 18.66 15.42 -6.44
CA PHE A 633 17.99 15.63 -5.16
C PHE A 633 16.75 14.74 -5.10
N VAL A 634 16.72 13.81 -4.14
CA VAL A 634 15.61 12.85 -3.97
C VAL A 634 14.94 13.07 -2.62
N GLU A 635 13.74 13.66 -2.63
CA GLU A 635 12.99 13.95 -1.40
C GLU A 635 12.36 12.69 -0.78
N HIS A 636 12.80 12.41 0.44
CA HIS A 636 12.39 11.35 1.35
C HIS A 636 11.46 11.93 2.42
N GLY A 637 10.19 12.06 2.07
CA GLY A 637 9.14 12.48 2.99
C GLY A 637 7.90 12.89 2.20
N PRO A 638 6.87 13.42 2.86
CA PRO A 638 5.58 13.64 2.23
C PRO A 638 5.54 14.86 1.29
N GLN A 639 4.64 14.80 0.31
CA GLN A 639 4.18 15.87 -0.59
C GLN A 639 5.06 16.33 -1.75
N ALA A 640 6.41 16.39 -1.64
CA ALA A 640 7.31 17.07 -2.59
C ALA A 640 7.54 18.58 -2.37
N SER A 641 7.35 19.07 -1.13
CA SER A 641 7.44 20.51 -0.84
C SER A 641 8.86 21.06 -1.06
N THR A 642 9.88 20.32 -0.63
CA THR A 642 11.27 20.76 -0.72
C THR A 642 11.81 20.62 -2.14
N THR A 643 11.32 19.63 -2.90
CA THR A 643 11.57 19.41 -4.33
C THR A 643 11.15 20.62 -5.15
N ALA A 644 9.96 21.16 -4.87
CA ALA A 644 9.47 22.37 -5.52
C ALA A 644 10.37 23.58 -5.21
N CYS A 645 10.81 23.72 -3.94
CA CYS A 645 11.72 24.78 -3.53
C CYS A 645 13.08 24.66 -4.22
N ILE A 646 13.69 23.46 -4.24
CA ILE A 646 14.98 23.19 -4.91
C ILE A 646 14.90 23.53 -6.39
N THR A 647 13.83 23.10 -7.07
CA THR A 647 13.60 23.41 -8.49
C THR A 647 13.57 24.92 -8.72
N ARG A 648 12.89 25.66 -7.84
CA ARG A 648 12.80 27.13 -7.93
C ARG A 648 14.11 27.84 -7.60
N ILE A 649 14.84 27.38 -6.58
CA ILE A 649 16.15 27.91 -6.20
C ILE A 649 17.14 27.74 -7.36
N LEU A 650 17.27 26.52 -7.89
CA LEU A 650 18.28 26.20 -8.89
C LEU A 650 17.92 26.69 -10.31
N GLY A 651 16.63 26.85 -10.63
CA GLY A 651 16.18 27.41 -11.90
C GLY A 651 16.68 26.58 -13.10
N GLU A 652 17.29 27.24 -14.09
CA GLU A 652 17.77 26.59 -15.32
C GLU A 652 19.10 25.83 -15.17
N ARG A 653 19.76 25.92 -14.01
CA ARG A 653 21.03 25.20 -13.77
C ARG A 653 20.80 23.69 -13.87
N ASP A 654 21.76 22.96 -14.41
CA ASP A 654 21.64 21.50 -14.55
C ASP A 654 21.49 20.84 -13.16
N HIS A 655 20.33 20.25 -12.91
CA HIS A 655 19.99 19.48 -11.73
C HIS A 655 18.77 18.59 -12.02
N LEU A 656 18.53 17.61 -11.15
CA LEU A 656 17.29 16.84 -11.09
C LEU A 656 16.77 16.88 -9.65
N ALA A 657 15.56 17.42 -9.45
CA ALA A 657 14.83 17.30 -8.19
C ALA A 657 13.58 16.43 -8.40
N VAL A 658 13.42 15.41 -7.55
CA VAL A 658 12.29 14.46 -7.54
C VAL A 658 11.90 14.10 -6.11
N SER A 659 10.65 13.66 -5.91
CA SER A 659 10.15 13.18 -4.61
C SER A 659 9.61 11.76 -4.71
N LEU A 660 9.64 11.04 -3.59
CA LEU A 660 9.06 9.69 -3.50
C LEU A 660 7.56 9.70 -3.17
N ASP A 661 7.02 10.84 -2.72
CA ASP A 661 5.63 10.98 -2.33
C ASP A 661 5.05 12.32 -2.77
N ARG A 662 3.73 12.33 -2.98
CA ARG A 662 2.92 13.50 -3.33
C ARG A 662 1.49 13.32 -2.83
N ALA A 663 0.90 14.38 -2.26
CA ALA A 663 -0.46 14.32 -1.72
C ALA A 663 -1.57 14.24 -2.78
N THR A 664 -1.29 14.62 -4.03
CA THR A 664 -2.28 14.71 -5.10
C THR A 664 -1.96 13.79 -6.28
N GLY A 665 -3.01 13.33 -6.97
CA GLY A 665 -2.91 12.36 -8.06
C GLY A 665 -2.65 10.95 -7.56
N SER A 666 -2.28 10.05 -8.48
CA SER A 666 -1.95 8.65 -8.15
C SER A 666 -0.55 8.56 -7.52
N PRO A 667 -0.41 8.09 -6.27
CA PRO A 667 0.89 7.92 -5.62
C PRO A 667 1.80 6.93 -6.37
N LEU A 668 1.25 5.83 -6.88
CA LEU A 668 2.03 4.81 -7.58
C LEU A 668 2.48 5.28 -8.97
N GLN A 669 1.64 6.04 -9.68
CA GLN A 669 2.05 6.69 -10.93
C GLN A 669 3.17 7.71 -10.69
N HIS A 670 3.05 8.52 -9.62
CA HIS A 670 4.09 9.48 -9.24
C HIS A 670 5.42 8.77 -8.93
N LEU A 671 5.38 7.67 -8.17
CA LEU A 671 6.56 6.88 -7.87
C LEU A 671 7.22 6.32 -9.14
N GLY A 672 6.42 5.75 -10.05
CA GLY A 672 6.90 5.27 -11.35
C GLY A 672 7.55 6.37 -12.20
N ASN A 673 6.94 7.56 -12.20
CA ASN A 673 7.49 8.76 -12.85
C ASN A 673 8.82 9.19 -12.24
N THR A 674 8.94 9.18 -10.91
CA THR A 674 10.18 9.49 -10.20
C THR A 674 11.30 8.51 -10.57
N ILE A 675 11.01 7.21 -10.56
CA ILE A 675 11.97 6.16 -10.93
C ILE A 675 12.43 6.31 -12.38
N ALA A 676 11.49 6.56 -13.30
CA ALA A 676 11.80 6.80 -14.70
C ALA A 676 12.71 8.02 -14.90
N ARG A 677 12.44 9.13 -14.19
CA ARG A 677 13.27 10.34 -14.23
C ARG A 677 14.68 10.11 -13.70
N LEU A 678 14.84 9.32 -12.63
CA LEU A 678 16.15 8.92 -12.11
C LEU A 678 16.92 8.04 -13.10
N ALA A 679 16.25 7.07 -13.72
CA ALA A 679 16.86 6.15 -14.68
C ALA A 679 17.39 6.87 -15.93
N VAL A 680 16.60 7.78 -16.52
CA VAL A 680 17.06 8.60 -17.67
C VAL A 680 18.12 9.61 -17.27
N ALA A 681 18.18 10.00 -16.00
CA ALA A 681 19.24 10.85 -15.48
C ALA A 681 20.56 10.13 -15.22
N GLY A 682 20.65 8.80 -15.40
CA GLY A 682 21.92 8.10 -15.19
C GLY A 682 21.97 7.22 -13.95
N VAL A 683 21.00 7.36 -13.03
CA VAL A 683 21.02 6.64 -11.77
C VAL A 683 20.78 5.15 -12.04
N ALA A 684 21.68 4.32 -11.52
CA ALA A 684 21.56 2.87 -11.63
C ALA A 684 20.39 2.37 -10.78
N ILE A 685 19.29 2.00 -11.43
CA ILE A 685 18.09 1.45 -10.80
C ILE A 685 17.75 0.13 -11.47
N ASP A 686 17.44 -0.90 -10.69
CA ASP A 686 16.94 -2.18 -11.21
C ASP A 686 15.46 -2.06 -11.62
N ILE A 687 15.22 -1.48 -12.79
CA ILE A 687 13.89 -1.35 -13.41
C ILE A 687 13.24 -2.72 -13.61
N ALA A 688 14.04 -3.78 -13.85
CA ALA A 688 13.51 -5.12 -14.03
C ALA A 688 12.93 -5.67 -12.72
N ALA A 689 13.59 -5.45 -11.58
CA ALA A 689 13.04 -5.81 -10.26
C ALA A 689 11.74 -5.08 -9.96
N TYR A 690 11.70 -3.77 -10.25
CA TYR A 690 10.50 -2.96 -10.09
C TYR A 690 9.34 -3.48 -10.97
N ASN A 691 9.59 -3.75 -12.26
CA ASN A 691 8.56 -4.28 -13.16
C ASN A 691 8.10 -5.69 -12.79
N ARG A 692 9.01 -6.56 -12.31
CA ARG A 692 8.63 -7.88 -11.77
C ARG A 692 7.67 -7.74 -10.60
N ARG A 693 7.85 -6.75 -9.71
CA ARG A 693 6.90 -6.49 -8.63
C ARG A 693 5.53 -6.08 -9.18
N ALA A 694 5.48 -5.19 -10.18
CA ALA A 694 4.23 -4.79 -10.81
C ALA A 694 3.50 -5.98 -11.47
N GLU A 695 4.23 -6.88 -12.14
CA GLU A 695 3.68 -8.10 -12.74
C GLU A 695 3.14 -9.07 -11.70
N GLN A 696 3.86 -9.27 -10.59
CA GLN A 696 3.43 -10.10 -9.45
C GLN A 696 2.11 -9.60 -8.84
N LEU A 697 1.91 -8.28 -8.81
CA LEU A 697 0.67 -7.66 -8.32
C LEU A 697 -0.49 -7.78 -9.31
N LYS A 698 -0.20 -7.80 -10.62
CA LYS A 698 -1.20 -7.90 -11.69
C LYS A 698 -1.69 -9.31 -11.94
N ALA A 699 -0.85 -10.33 -11.73
CA ALA A 699 -1.16 -11.70 -12.09
C ALA A 699 -2.38 -12.24 -11.31
N PRO A 700 -3.53 -12.48 -11.97
CA PRO A 700 -4.45 -13.50 -11.46
C PRO A 700 -3.80 -14.87 -11.69
N SER A 701 -4.07 -15.84 -10.82
CA SER A 701 -3.75 -17.24 -11.12
C SER A 701 -4.26 -17.61 -12.53
N PRO A 702 -3.49 -18.32 -13.35
CA PRO A 702 -3.74 -18.45 -14.79
C PRO A 702 -5.15 -18.99 -15.08
N GLY A 703 -6.01 -18.16 -15.69
CA GLY A 703 -7.32 -18.56 -16.20
C GLY A 703 -7.21 -19.10 -17.64
N PHE A 704 -7.78 -20.27 -17.90
CA PHE A 704 -7.79 -20.93 -19.23
C PHE A 704 -9.23 -21.06 -19.78
N ALA A 705 -9.38 -20.90 -21.11
CA ALA A 705 -10.63 -21.04 -21.87
C ALA A 705 -10.88 -22.50 -22.35
N ILE A 706 -12.14 -22.97 -22.51
CA ILE A 706 -12.49 -24.30 -23.09
C ILE A 706 -13.26 -24.28 -24.42
N GLN A 707 -12.96 -25.27 -25.28
CA GLN A 707 -13.85 -25.94 -26.24
C GLN A 707 -14.47 -27.31 -25.79
N PRO A 708 -15.75 -27.62 -26.12
CA PRO A 708 -16.49 -28.75 -25.54
C PRO A 708 -16.14 -30.14 -26.12
N ALA A 709 -16.17 -31.17 -25.27
CA ALA A 709 -16.23 -32.59 -25.69
C ALA A 709 -17.22 -33.41 -24.82
N THR A 710 -17.96 -34.31 -25.47
CA THR A 710 -19.16 -35.03 -25.01
C THR A 710 -18.94 -36.00 -23.84
N ALA A 711 -19.96 -36.10 -22.97
CA ALA A 711 -19.95 -36.89 -21.75
C ALA A 711 -20.27 -38.38 -22.00
N ALA A 712 -19.53 -39.27 -21.35
CA ALA A 712 -19.91 -40.67 -21.15
C ALA A 712 -20.29 -40.87 -19.67
N ALA A 713 -21.42 -41.53 -19.43
CA ALA A 713 -21.96 -41.77 -18.09
C ALA A 713 -21.22 -42.91 -17.38
N LEU A 714 -20.87 -42.71 -16.10
CA LEU A 714 -20.34 -43.75 -15.20
C LEU A 714 -20.85 -43.54 -13.75
N PRO A 715 -20.77 -44.58 -12.88
CA PRO A 715 -21.79 -44.91 -11.90
C PRO A 715 -21.54 -44.34 -10.50
N SER A 716 -22.63 -44.17 -9.75
CA SER A 716 -22.66 -43.69 -8.37
C SER A 716 -22.19 -44.75 -7.37
N PHE A 717 -21.15 -44.44 -6.58
CA PHE A 717 -20.78 -45.23 -5.41
C PHE A 717 -21.64 -44.81 -4.22
N ARG A 718 -22.51 -45.71 -3.75
CA ARG A 718 -23.12 -45.64 -2.42
C ARG A 718 -22.20 -46.31 -1.40
N HIS A 719 -22.20 -45.79 -0.18
CA HIS A 719 -21.63 -46.44 1.01
C HIS A 719 -22.10 -47.91 1.11
N GLY A 720 -21.26 -48.75 1.71
CA GLY A 720 -21.34 -50.22 1.68
C GLY A 720 -22.71 -50.85 1.98
N PRO A 721 -22.87 -52.15 1.71
CA PRO A 721 -24.17 -52.81 1.63
C PRO A 721 -24.94 -52.73 2.96
N PRO A 722 -26.28 -52.60 2.91
CA PRO A 722 -27.11 -52.50 4.09
C PRO A 722 -26.95 -53.74 4.99
N ARG A 723 -26.85 -53.49 6.30
CA ARG A 723 -26.86 -54.51 7.35
C ARG A 723 -28.26 -54.58 7.95
N ASP A 724 -28.69 -55.78 8.35
CA ASP A 724 -29.94 -55.95 9.08
C ASP A 724 -29.81 -55.55 10.56
N ALA A 725 -30.93 -55.55 11.29
CA ALA A 725 -30.99 -55.12 12.69
C ALA A 725 -30.11 -55.96 13.65
N ASP A 726 -29.65 -57.14 13.20
CA ASP A 726 -28.76 -58.03 13.96
C ASP A 726 -27.29 -57.97 13.47
N GLY A 727 -26.95 -57.01 12.60
CA GLY A 727 -25.59 -56.68 12.20
C GLY A 727 -24.96 -57.62 11.15
N ARG A 728 -25.74 -58.49 10.50
CA ARG A 728 -25.24 -59.41 9.47
C ARG A 728 -25.25 -58.77 8.10
N GLN A 729 -24.23 -59.09 7.30
CA GLN A 729 -24.02 -58.50 5.98
C GLN A 729 -24.77 -59.33 4.93
N GLN A 730 -25.71 -58.71 4.21
CA GLN A 730 -26.42 -59.36 3.09
C GLN A 730 -25.62 -59.19 1.81
N MET A 731 -25.21 -60.31 1.19
CA MET A 731 -24.57 -60.30 -0.13
C MET A 731 -25.62 -60.37 -1.24
N VAL A 732 -25.44 -59.53 -2.28
CA VAL A 732 -26.23 -59.59 -3.52
C VAL A 732 -25.72 -60.73 -4.42
N PRO A 733 -26.58 -61.41 -5.21
CA PRO A 733 -26.15 -62.50 -6.08
C PRO A 733 -25.12 -62.05 -7.11
N ALA A 734 -24.14 -62.91 -7.41
CA ALA A 734 -23.08 -62.59 -8.36
C ALA A 734 -23.62 -62.33 -9.78
N PRO A 735 -23.15 -61.28 -10.47
CA PRO A 735 -23.62 -60.95 -11.81
C PRO A 735 -23.05 -61.90 -12.87
N TRP A 736 -23.81 -62.08 -13.95
CA TRP A 736 -23.44 -62.94 -15.08
C TRP A 736 -22.45 -62.24 -16.02
N LEU A 737 -21.42 -62.96 -16.48
CA LEU A 737 -20.39 -62.46 -17.38
C LEU A 737 -20.66 -62.88 -18.83
N PRO A 738 -20.64 -61.95 -19.81
CA PRO A 738 -20.72 -62.32 -21.23
C PRO A 738 -19.39 -62.87 -21.76
N PRO A 739 -19.41 -63.71 -22.82
CA PRO A 739 -18.22 -64.38 -23.32
C PRO A 739 -17.34 -63.45 -24.17
N ILE A 740 -16.03 -63.73 -24.12
CA ILE A 740 -14.97 -63.08 -24.88
C ILE A 740 -14.90 -63.72 -26.27
N THR A 741 -15.26 -62.98 -27.33
CA THR A 741 -14.66 -63.08 -28.69
C THR A 741 -15.09 -61.88 -29.55
N SER A 742 -14.12 -61.19 -30.16
CA SER A 742 -14.31 -60.40 -31.40
C SER A 742 -14.04 -61.30 -32.62
N PRO A 743 -14.80 -61.16 -33.72
CA PRO A 743 -14.28 -60.60 -34.99
C PRO A 743 -15.38 -59.79 -35.73
N GLY A 744 -15.19 -58.89 -36.71
CA GLY A 744 -14.11 -58.45 -37.61
C GLY A 744 -14.81 -57.63 -38.74
N ASP A 745 -14.08 -56.69 -39.37
CA ASP A 745 -14.17 -56.13 -40.75
C ASP A 745 -15.55 -55.86 -41.41
N ALA A 746 -15.85 -54.80 -42.20
CA ALA A 746 -15.23 -53.55 -42.67
C ALA A 746 -16.36 -52.76 -43.44
N PRO A 747 -16.14 -51.83 -44.42
CA PRO A 747 -16.67 -50.45 -44.38
C PRO A 747 -17.56 -50.00 -45.58
N GLU A 748 -18.25 -48.85 -45.47
CA GLU A 748 -18.82 -48.06 -46.61
C GLU A 748 -18.69 -46.55 -46.27
N ALA A 749 -17.97 -45.67 -47.00
CA ALA A 749 -18.09 -45.13 -48.38
C ALA A 749 -19.13 -43.99 -48.54
N GLY A 750 -18.71 -42.72 -48.48
CA GLY A 750 -18.78 -41.72 -49.58
C GLY A 750 -19.54 -40.45 -49.12
N ALA A 751 -19.29 -39.20 -49.53
CA ALA A 751 -18.60 -38.62 -50.68
C ALA A 751 -18.12 -37.17 -50.40
N ILE A 752 -17.16 -36.70 -51.21
CA ILE A 752 -16.59 -35.34 -51.23
C ILE A 752 -17.05 -34.64 -52.52
N THR A 753 -17.35 -33.34 -52.46
CA THR A 753 -17.40 -32.43 -53.64
C THR A 753 -16.70 -31.08 -53.35
N PRO A 754 -16.14 -30.40 -54.38
CA PRO A 754 -15.11 -29.34 -54.25
C PRO A 754 -15.67 -27.91 -54.41
N PRO A 755 -14.86 -26.84 -54.21
CA PRO A 755 -15.35 -25.47 -54.10
C PRO A 755 -15.40 -24.74 -55.44
N THR A 756 -16.29 -23.76 -55.54
CA THR A 756 -16.32 -22.76 -56.62
C THR A 756 -16.34 -21.35 -56.04
N THR A 757 -15.35 -20.57 -56.44
CA THR A 757 -15.21 -19.11 -56.27
C THR A 757 -16.05 -18.37 -57.30
N ASP A 758 -16.75 -17.32 -56.89
CA ASP A 758 -17.14 -16.21 -57.77
C ASP A 758 -17.11 -14.88 -57.01
N MET A 759 -16.51 -13.88 -57.64
CA MET A 759 -16.46 -12.46 -57.25
C MET A 759 -17.29 -11.64 -58.25
N PRO A 760 -18.03 -10.62 -57.79
CA PRO A 760 -18.37 -9.45 -58.62
C PRO A 760 -17.86 -8.11 -58.04
N PRO A 761 -17.90 -7.01 -58.82
CA PRO A 761 -16.82 -6.01 -58.87
C PRO A 761 -17.03 -4.75 -58.03
N ALA A 762 -15.93 -3.98 -57.91
CA ALA A 762 -15.82 -2.71 -57.19
C ALA A 762 -16.51 -1.52 -57.89
N GLY A 763 -17.13 -0.67 -57.09
CA GLY A 763 -17.57 0.70 -57.38
C GLY A 763 -17.35 1.61 -56.15
N PRO A 764 -17.33 2.94 -56.29
CA PRO A 764 -16.55 3.83 -55.43
C PRO A 764 -17.34 4.52 -54.29
N GLU A 765 -16.58 5.05 -53.32
CA GLU A 765 -16.93 6.07 -52.31
C GLU A 765 -17.72 5.66 -51.04
N ASP A 766 -17.01 5.61 -49.89
CA ASP A 766 -17.17 6.51 -48.72
C ASP A 766 -16.60 5.83 -47.45
N HIS A 767 -15.53 6.39 -46.87
CA HIS A 767 -14.85 5.79 -45.71
C HIS A 767 -15.61 6.04 -44.39
N PRO A 768 -16.07 5.00 -43.66
CA PRO A 768 -16.87 5.15 -42.43
C PRO A 768 -16.07 5.61 -41.19
N LEU A 769 -14.75 5.80 -41.30
CA LEU A 769 -13.90 6.17 -40.17
C LEU A 769 -14.02 7.63 -39.73
N GLY A 770 -14.36 8.55 -40.66
CA GLY A 770 -14.50 9.97 -40.35
C GLY A 770 -15.73 10.29 -39.49
N GLN A 771 -16.85 9.60 -39.74
CA GLN A 771 -18.09 9.79 -38.98
C GLN A 771 -18.02 9.15 -37.59
N ILE A 772 -17.33 8.01 -37.45
CA ILE A 772 -17.09 7.36 -36.15
C ILE A 772 -16.17 8.22 -35.28
N TYR A 773 -15.14 8.84 -35.86
CA TYR A 773 -14.23 9.73 -35.12
C TYR A 773 -14.91 11.02 -34.67
N ALA A 774 -15.73 11.65 -35.53
CA ALA A 774 -16.51 12.83 -35.16
C ALA A 774 -17.55 12.55 -34.07
N ALA A 775 -18.23 11.40 -34.13
CA ALA A 775 -19.19 10.97 -33.09
C ALA A 775 -18.50 10.70 -31.75
N HIS A 776 -17.27 10.13 -31.77
CA HIS A 776 -16.51 9.85 -30.55
C HIS A 776 -15.99 11.13 -29.87
N VAL A 777 -15.53 12.12 -30.65
CA VAL A 777 -15.08 13.42 -30.11
C VAL A 777 -16.25 14.21 -29.54
N LEU A 778 -17.43 14.17 -30.18
CA LEU A 778 -18.64 14.82 -29.68
C LEU A 778 -19.12 14.17 -28.36
N ALA A 779 -19.06 12.84 -28.26
CA ALA A 779 -19.40 12.11 -27.04
C ALA A 779 -18.44 12.42 -25.88
N GLN A 780 -17.13 12.53 -26.15
CA GLN A 780 -16.14 12.93 -25.14
C GLN A 780 -16.32 14.38 -24.68
N THR A 781 -16.69 15.28 -25.59
CA THR A 781 -16.93 16.69 -25.25
C THR A 781 -18.18 16.84 -24.39
N ASN A 782 -19.25 16.11 -24.69
CA ASN A 782 -20.47 16.09 -23.88
C ASN A 782 -20.22 15.48 -22.49
N ALA A 783 -19.48 14.37 -22.40
CA ALA A 783 -19.12 13.76 -21.12
C ALA A 783 -18.25 14.68 -20.24
N HIS A 784 -17.35 15.46 -20.85
CA HIS A 784 -16.56 16.46 -20.14
C HIS A 784 -17.43 17.64 -19.64
N GLN A 785 -18.39 18.09 -20.43
CA GLN A 785 -19.34 19.13 -20.02
C GLN A 785 -20.26 18.66 -18.89
N ASP A 786 -20.73 17.42 -18.95
CA ASP A 786 -21.55 16.80 -17.89
C ASP A 786 -20.76 16.62 -16.58
N LEU A 787 -19.48 16.25 -16.66
CA LEU A 787 -18.58 16.18 -15.51
C LEU A 787 -18.38 17.57 -14.88
N MET A 788 -18.17 18.61 -15.69
CA MET A 788 -18.01 19.98 -15.21
C MET A 788 -19.31 20.53 -14.61
N ALA A 789 -20.47 20.19 -15.18
CA ALA A 789 -21.77 20.52 -14.61
C ALA A 789 -22.01 19.80 -13.27
N GLY A 790 -21.61 18.53 -13.16
CA GLY A 790 -21.66 17.76 -11.90
C GLY A 790 -20.77 18.33 -10.80
N LEU A 791 -19.55 18.74 -11.14
CA LEU A 791 -18.62 19.39 -10.20
C LEU A 791 -19.15 20.77 -9.75
N ALA A 792 -19.75 21.54 -10.66
CA ALA A 792 -20.39 22.81 -10.32
C ALA A 792 -21.61 22.60 -9.41
N ALA A 793 -22.42 21.57 -9.66
CA ALA A 793 -23.56 21.21 -8.82
C ALA A 793 -23.12 20.72 -7.43
N GLN A 794 -22.04 19.95 -7.33
CA GLN A 794 -21.42 19.57 -6.05
C GLN A 794 -20.90 20.78 -5.28
N GLY A 795 -20.24 21.72 -5.95
CA GLY A 795 -19.76 22.96 -5.31
C GLY A 795 -20.89 23.85 -4.81
N GLU A 796 -22.04 23.87 -5.49
CA GLU A 796 -23.25 24.57 -5.07
C GLU A 796 -23.95 23.85 -3.90
N ALA A 797 -24.06 22.53 -3.95
CA ALA A 797 -24.59 21.72 -2.84
C ALA A 797 -23.73 21.88 -1.57
N HIS A 798 -22.41 21.89 -1.71
CA HIS A 798 -21.48 22.10 -0.60
C HIS A 798 -21.61 23.51 -0.01
N ARG A 799 -21.74 24.57 -0.85
CA ARG A 799 -22.03 25.92 -0.37
C ARG A 799 -23.35 26.02 0.38
N ARG A 800 -24.41 25.34 -0.09
CA ARG A 800 -25.71 25.29 0.60
C ARG A 800 -25.62 24.55 1.93
N TYR A 801 -24.84 23.47 1.99
CA TYR A 801 -24.56 22.75 3.23
C TYR A 801 -23.85 23.64 4.25
N ILE A 802 -22.79 24.34 3.85
CA ILE A 802 -22.08 25.29 4.73
C ILE A 802 -23.01 26.41 5.21
N ALA A 803 -23.82 26.98 4.31
CA ALA A 803 -24.79 28.03 4.68
C ALA A 803 -25.88 27.50 5.64
N ALA A 804 -26.33 26.26 5.47
CA ALA A 804 -27.27 25.63 6.39
C ALA A 804 -26.63 25.34 7.77
N ALA A 805 -25.38 24.87 7.80
CA ALA A 805 -24.62 24.66 9.03
C ALA A 805 -24.38 25.97 9.79
N GLN A 806 -24.05 27.06 9.09
CA GLN A 806 -23.90 28.39 9.68
C GLN A 806 -25.22 28.93 10.26
N ARG A 807 -26.36 28.74 9.57
CA ARG A 807 -27.69 29.10 10.09
C ARG A 807 -28.07 28.28 11.33
N GLY A 808 -27.71 26.99 11.36
CA GLY A 808 -27.89 26.14 12.54
C GLY A 808 -27.10 26.64 13.75
N LEU A 809 -25.82 26.98 13.54
CA LEU A 809 -24.95 27.55 14.58
C LEU A 809 -25.46 28.91 15.09
N GLN A 810 -25.99 29.77 14.21
CA GLN A 810 -26.59 31.04 14.61
C GLN A 810 -27.91 30.86 15.39
N ALA A 811 -28.74 29.88 15.02
CA ALA A 811 -29.97 29.57 15.77
C ALA A 811 -29.67 29.05 17.19
N PHE A 812 -28.61 28.27 17.36
CA PHE A 812 -28.13 27.82 18.68
C PHE A 812 -27.58 28.97 19.54
N ALA A 813 -26.94 29.98 18.92
CA ALA A 813 -26.44 31.16 19.63
C ALA A 813 -27.58 32.08 20.14
N VAL A 814 -28.72 32.12 19.44
CA VAL A 814 -29.90 32.93 19.85
C VAL A 814 -30.74 32.22 20.92
N ALA A 815 -30.78 30.88 20.95
CA ALA A 815 -31.50 30.11 21.96
C ALA A 815 -30.79 30.03 23.33
N GLY A 816 -29.51 30.43 23.41
CA GLY A 816 -28.69 30.38 24.62
C GLY A 816 -28.64 31.65 25.47
N SER A 817 -29.39 32.71 25.13
CA SER A 817 -29.43 33.95 25.91
C SER A 817 -30.58 33.91 26.93
N PRO A 818 -30.31 33.96 28.26
CA PRO A 818 -31.37 33.99 29.27
C PRO A 818 -32.10 35.34 29.23
N SER A 819 -33.44 35.30 29.20
CA SER A 819 -34.28 36.49 29.42
C SER A 819 -33.96 37.13 30.77
N PRO A 820 -33.84 38.47 30.87
CA PRO A 820 -33.71 39.15 32.15
C PRO A 820 -35.10 39.19 32.82
N SER A 821 -35.23 38.55 33.98
CA SER A 821 -36.40 38.66 34.84
C SER A 821 -36.40 40.01 35.57
N ALA A 822 -37.52 40.73 35.45
CA ALA A 822 -38.00 41.69 36.44
C ALA A 822 -38.46 40.99 37.72
#